data_AF-A0A930YHD7-F1
#
_entry.id   AF-A0A930YHD7-F1
#
_cell.length_a   1.000
_cell.length_b   1.000
_cell.length_c   1.000
_cell.angle_alpha   90.00
_cell.angle_beta   90.00
_cell.angle_gamma   90.00
#
_symmetry.space_group_name_H-M   'P 1'
#
loop_
_entity.id
_entity.type
_entity.pdbx_description
1 polymer ?
#
loop_
_entity_poly.entity_id
_entity_poly.type
_entity_poly.pdbx_seq_one_letter_code
_entity_poly.pdbx_strand_id
1 'polypeptide(L)'
;MSTNPRRIAALTSAALAFAGLAVLAPSAHAASPVDIQIIGSNDFHGRLQNETGSLVPGAAVVAGAVKQLRTENPNTIFAAAGDIIGATLFDSFIDKDKPTIDAMNEAGLDVSSVGNHEFDKGYDDLVNRVMKPYDATTNPQGGANWQYLGANVKMASDGSDALAPSWVKTVAGVDVGFIGAVTEELPSLVSPDGIAMLDITPIVAAVNQEADDLKAAGADVIVLLVHEGGQTCDDVALPTTPFGAIVAGVNSNVNAIISGHTHQRYDCNIDGRPVVSAGQYGTYLDKLVFTVDADTGELLGTTQSILQLKAANAGPFNYPEDTATAAIVTAAHDAAATLGSVKLGEIAAPFARATFATDAENRGGESTLGNLVAEVQRWATSTPERGAAQIAFMNPGGLRTDMVGDAGPFPKGITYAQAANVQPFANTLVNMDLTGAQIKAALNQQVQPDAASRSFLRLGVSKGFEYTYDPDTLTVDRMWLNGTPIDLAATYSVTVNSFLSAGGDNFSAFAGGTNKKDTGMVDLQAMVDYMDEFANTAEGDAPLPISYRQQAIGVDFPDDAPATYRAGSAHVQFDLTSLSMTEVGAVTDDNVTVRLGGTTLGTFPVETVRTTPVVLNGTAKNTNDESGTASVDVVLPALTPEGTSTLVVEGNNTGTSFEVPVEVSPKAPTTVAGAVDQYTYGKEGLLKIAVSRDTADGDVQVFDANDVLVGTASLTAGRGTLVLPAKRFKPGVNTLRLEYLGTGFFAPSTGTVTFRVLKATPKVKVNVPSTIDRSEGAKVRVRVVAPDGIPVRGRVRLTVMGTAQSITARLSGGKVVIDFPHLGKLGTYRVKVKYLGSPLLTTARTIVRINLVR
;
A
#
# COMPACT_ATOMS: atom_id res chain seq x y z
N MET A 1 -4.24 -111.80 -26.47
CA MET A 1 -4.93 -110.64 -27.07
C MET A 1 -6.30 -110.59 -26.42
N SER A 2 -6.81 -109.55 -25.76
CA SER A 2 -6.38 -108.16 -25.61
C SER A 2 -6.96 -107.57 -24.31
N THR A 3 -6.13 -106.78 -23.62
CA THR A 3 -6.41 -105.56 -22.84
C THR A 3 -7.47 -105.52 -21.71
N ASN A 4 -6.91 -105.57 -20.49
CA ASN A 4 -7.28 -104.87 -19.23
C ASN A 4 -7.11 -103.32 -19.39
N PRO A 5 -7.33 -102.42 -18.39
CA PRO A 5 -7.83 -102.62 -17.01
C PRO A 5 -8.70 -101.51 -16.32
N ARG A 6 -9.33 -101.89 -15.17
CA ARG A 6 -9.40 -101.22 -13.82
C ARG A 6 -10.21 -99.90 -13.64
N ARG A 7 -10.82 -99.57 -12.48
CA ARG A 7 -10.80 -100.06 -11.08
C ARG A 7 -12.04 -99.53 -10.32
N ILE A 8 -12.82 -100.42 -9.70
CA ILE A 8 -13.10 -100.58 -8.24
C ILE A 8 -13.66 -99.34 -7.51
N ALA A 9 -14.95 -99.42 -7.19
CA ALA A 9 -15.65 -98.65 -6.16
C ALA A 9 -16.15 -99.61 -5.07
N ALA A 10 -16.01 -99.24 -3.80
CA ALA A 10 -16.83 -99.74 -2.70
C ALA A 10 -16.67 -98.84 -1.46
N LEU A 11 -17.80 -98.25 -1.02
CA LEU A 11 -17.99 -97.61 0.27
C LEU A 11 -17.98 -98.65 1.41
N THR A 12 -17.51 -98.25 2.60
CA THR A 12 -18.15 -98.64 3.87
C THR A 12 -17.80 -97.65 4.98
N SER A 13 -18.84 -97.24 5.70
CA SER A 13 -18.91 -96.26 6.77
C SER A 13 -18.23 -96.69 8.06
N ALA A 14 -17.64 -95.74 8.79
CA ALA A 14 -17.32 -95.88 10.22
C ALA A 14 -17.59 -94.55 10.94
N ALA A 15 -18.42 -94.63 11.98
CA ALA A 15 -18.80 -93.52 12.86
C ALA A 15 -17.61 -93.05 13.71
N LEU A 16 -17.41 -91.73 13.84
CA LEU A 16 -16.53 -91.14 14.85
C LEU A 16 -17.24 -90.01 15.61
N ALA A 17 -16.98 -90.01 16.92
CA ALA A 17 -17.61 -89.24 17.96
C ALA A 17 -17.41 -87.72 17.82
N PHE A 18 -18.48 -86.97 18.13
CA PHE A 18 -18.44 -85.54 18.44
C PHE A 18 -17.69 -85.34 19.76
N ALA A 19 -16.42 -84.92 19.69
CA ALA A 19 -15.71 -84.29 20.80
C ALA A 19 -15.62 -82.80 20.48
N GLY A 20 -16.41 -81.99 21.20
CA GLY A 20 -16.29 -80.54 21.17
C GLY A 20 -14.92 -80.12 21.69
N LEU A 21 -14.12 -79.53 20.82
CA LEU A 21 -12.95 -78.75 21.21
C LEU A 21 -13.24 -77.31 20.83
N ALA A 22 -13.90 -76.59 21.74
CA ALA A 22 -13.91 -75.14 21.72
C ALA A 22 -12.49 -74.68 22.11
N VAL A 23 -11.66 -74.41 21.10
CA VAL A 23 -10.45 -73.61 21.31
C VAL A 23 -10.91 -72.16 21.43
N LEU A 24 -11.30 -71.77 22.64
CA LEU A 24 -11.25 -70.37 23.05
C LEU A 24 -9.76 -70.04 23.12
N ALA A 25 -9.22 -69.44 22.06
CA ALA A 25 -8.01 -68.65 22.20
C ALA A 25 -8.37 -67.48 23.13
N PRO A 26 -7.70 -67.30 24.29
CA PRO A 26 -7.83 -66.05 25.00
C PRO A 26 -7.23 -64.97 24.11
N SER A 27 -8.03 -64.00 23.68
CA SER A 27 -7.51 -62.69 23.27
C SER A 27 -6.70 -62.20 24.46
N ALA A 28 -5.37 -62.21 24.35
CA ALA A 28 -4.50 -61.68 25.38
C ALA A 28 -4.82 -60.19 25.50
N HIS A 29 -5.63 -59.81 26.49
CA HIS A 29 -5.76 -58.42 26.91
C HIS A 29 -4.38 -57.95 27.36
N ALA A 30 -3.95 -56.78 26.90
CA ALA A 30 -2.77 -56.12 27.44
C ALA A 30 -3.00 -55.88 28.95
N ALA A 31 -1.94 -55.96 29.75
CA ALA A 31 -2.07 -55.71 31.19
C ALA A 31 -2.43 -54.23 31.42
N SER A 32 -3.56 -53.96 32.08
CA SER A 32 -3.99 -52.62 32.50
C SER A 32 -3.02 -52.03 33.55
N PRO A 33 -2.73 -50.71 33.55
CA PRO A 33 -3.19 -49.72 32.58
C PRO A 33 -2.41 -49.76 31.26
N VAL A 34 -3.04 -49.29 30.18
CA VAL A 34 -2.43 -49.18 28.85
C VAL A 34 -2.26 -47.72 28.46
N ASP A 35 -1.15 -47.42 27.77
CA ASP A 35 -0.91 -46.09 27.21
C ASP A 35 -1.35 -46.06 25.75
N ILE A 36 -2.37 -45.26 25.46
CA ILE A 36 -2.85 -44.95 24.11
C ILE A 36 -2.15 -43.67 23.64
N GLN A 37 -1.43 -43.76 22.53
CA GLN A 37 -0.71 -42.63 21.95
C GLN A 37 -1.45 -42.08 20.73
N ILE A 38 -1.64 -40.78 20.69
CA ILE A 38 -2.10 -40.05 19.51
C ILE A 38 -0.96 -39.16 19.04
N ILE A 39 -0.53 -39.38 17.81
CA ILE A 39 0.38 -38.46 17.13
C ILE A 39 -0.48 -37.55 16.26
N GLY A 40 -0.40 -36.24 16.51
CA GLY A 40 -1.17 -35.21 15.81
C GLY A 40 -0.34 -34.48 14.76
N SER A 41 -0.99 -34.06 13.67
CA SER A 41 -0.43 -33.15 12.67
C SER A 41 -1.53 -32.20 12.19
N ASN A 42 -1.15 -31.07 11.60
CA ASN A 42 -2.08 -30.13 10.97
C ASN A 42 -1.32 -29.33 9.91
N ASP A 43 -2.06 -28.75 8.95
CA ASP A 43 -1.55 -27.77 7.98
C ASP A 43 -0.28 -28.26 7.25
N PHE A 44 -0.27 -29.53 6.84
CA PHE A 44 0.87 -30.13 6.15
C PHE A 44 1.08 -29.50 4.77
N HIS A 45 0.00 -29.11 4.08
CA HIS A 45 0.03 -28.43 2.79
C HIS A 45 0.99 -29.06 1.79
N GLY A 46 1.01 -30.39 1.73
CA GLY A 46 1.81 -31.14 0.78
C GLY A 46 3.30 -30.80 0.75
N ARG A 47 3.91 -30.50 1.91
CA ARG A 47 5.36 -30.19 2.02
C ARG A 47 6.19 -31.46 1.95
N LEU A 48 6.25 -32.02 0.74
CA LEU A 48 6.85 -33.33 0.45
C LEU A 48 8.36 -33.36 0.71
N GLN A 49 9.07 -32.33 0.24
CA GLN A 49 10.53 -32.25 0.29
C GLN A 49 11.03 -31.57 1.57
N ASN A 50 12.26 -31.90 1.98
CA ASN A 50 13.01 -31.14 2.98
C ASN A 50 13.39 -29.76 2.43
N GLU A 51 13.02 -28.69 3.15
CA GLU A 51 13.41 -27.34 2.77
C GLU A 51 14.75 -26.98 3.45
N THR A 52 15.79 -26.80 2.64
CA THR A 52 17.13 -26.46 3.16
C THR A 52 17.13 -25.07 3.79
N GLY A 53 17.71 -24.94 4.99
CA GLY A 53 17.70 -23.68 5.75
C GLY A 53 16.38 -23.38 6.48
N SER A 54 15.38 -24.25 6.35
CA SER A 54 14.08 -24.18 7.04
C SER A 54 13.92 -25.33 8.04
N LEU A 55 12.94 -25.20 8.95
CA LEU A 55 12.55 -26.28 9.87
C LEU A 55 11.71 -27.37 9.18
N VAL A 56 11.23 -27.14 7.96
CA VAL A 56 10.40 -28.10 7.21
C VAL A 56 11.24 -29.33 6.82
N PRO A 57 10.93 -30.53 7.35
CA PRO A 57 11.78 -31.70 7.20
C PRO A 57 11.39 -32.59 6.00
N GLY A 58 10.20 -32.40 5.42
CA GLY A 58 9.64 -33.23 4.35
C GLY A 58 8.86 -34.45 4.85
N ALA A 59 8.03 -35.02 3.97
CA ALA A 59 7.11 -36.12 4.28
C ALA A 59 7.83 -37.39 4.75
N ALA A 60 9.03 -37.67 4.24
CA ALA A 60 9.78 -38.87 4.61
C ALA A 60 10.18 -38.87 6.09
N VAL A 61 10.55 -37.72 6.65
CA VAL A 61 10.87 -37.58 8.08
C VAL A 61 9.62 -37.65 8.94
N VAL A 62 8.51 -37.05 8.49
CA VAL A 62 7.19 -37.16 9.16
C VAL A 62 6.79 -38.63 9.28
N ALA A 63 6.81 -39.37 8.17
CA ALA A 63 6.47 -40.79 8.14
C ALA A 63 7.42 -41.62 9.02
N GLY A 64 8.73 -41.33 8.98
CA GLY A 64 9.71 -42.03 9.81
C GLY A 64 9.55 -41.76 11.30
N ALA A 65 9.21 -40.53 11.69
CA ALA A 65 8.88 -40.17 13.07
C ALA A 65 7.65 -40.95 13.56
N VAL A 66 6.55 -40.94 12.80
CA VAL A 66 5.32 -41.68 13.14
C VAL A 66 5.60 -43.19 13.24
N LYS A 67 6.33 -43.78 12.29
CA LYS A 67 6.68 -45.21 12.29
C LYS A 67 7.59 -45.59 13.46
N GLN A 68 8.56 -44.73 13.81
CA GLN A 68 9.40 -44.95 14.99
C GLN A 68 8.55 -44.90 16.28
N LEU A 69 7.74 -43.86 16.45
CA LEU A 69 6.88 -43.69 17.63
C LEU A 69 5.84 -44.80 17.78
N ARG A 70 5.31 -45.31 16.66
CA ARG A 70 4.40 -46.48 16.61
C ARG A 70 5.13 -47.78 16.93
N THR A 71 6.42 -47.87 16.67
CA THR A 71 7.25 -49.03 17.09
C THR A 71 7.53 -48.99 18.59
N GLU A 72 7.78 -47.80 19.15
CA GLU A 72 7.99 -47.57 20.58
C GLU A 72 6.69 -47.81 21.39
N ASN A 73 5.55 -47.37 20.88
CA ASN A 73 4.22 -47.69 21.42
C ASN A 73 3.29 -48.23 20.32
N PRO A 74 3.03 -49.54 20.27
CA PRO A 74 2.12 -50.15 19.30
C PRO A 74 0.67 -49.63 19.36
N ASN A 75 0.26 -49.03 20.48
CA ASN A 75 -1.06 -48.45 20.67
C ASN A 75 -1.13 -47.01 20.13
N THR A 76 -0.60 -46.77 18.93
CA THR A 76 -0.49 -45.44 18.32
C THR A 76 -1.53 -45.23 17.21
N ILE A 77 -2.22 -44.10 17.28
CA ILE A 77 -3.09 -43.56 16.23
C ILE A 77 -2.42 -42.32 15.65
N PHE A 78 -2.29 -42.24 14.33
CA PHE A 78 -1.84 -41.03 13.66
C PHE A 78 -3.06 -40.25 13.17
N ALA A 79 -3.27 -39.05 13.69
CA ALA A 79 -4.43 -38.22 13.43
C ALA A 79 -4.01 -36.84 12.91
N ALA A 80 -4.90 -36.17 12.17
CA ALA A 80 -4.67 -34.82 11.68
C ALA A 80 -5.86 -33.87 11.85
N ALA A 81 -5.57 -32.57 12.00
CA ALA A 81 -6.57 -31.53 12.07
C ALA A 81 -6.67 -30.73 10.75
N GLY A 82 -6.79 -31.43 9.61
CA GLY A 82 -7.05 -30.82 8.30
C GLY A 82 -5.85 -30.15 7.63
N ASP A 83 -6.08 -29.63 6.43
CA ASP A 83 -5.11 -29.00 5.53
C ASP A 83 -3.88 -29.88 5.26
N ILE A 84 -4.15 -31.17 5.03
CA ILE A 84 -3.12 -32.12 4.62
C ILE A 84 -2.78 -31.91 3.15
N ILE A 85 -3.81 -31.63 2.35
CA ILE A 85 -3.73 -31.27 0.93
C ILE A 85 -4.16 -29.81 0.71
N GLY A 86 -4.13 -29.35 -0.54
CA GLY A 86 -4.43 -27.96 -0.89
C GLY A 86 -3.33 -26.98 -0.43
N ALA A 87 -3.29 -25.81 -1.08
CA ALA A 87 -2.15 -24.88 -1.03
C ALA A 87 -0.75 -25.55 -1.18
N THR A 88 -0.69 -26.70 -1.87
CA THR A 88 0.51 -27.54 -1.90
C THR A 88 1.59 -26.99 -2.81
N LEU A 89 2.84 -27.39 -2.57
CA LEU A 89 3.93 -27.05 -3.47
C LEU A 89 3.80 -27.73 -4.83
N PHE A 90 4.49 -27.18 -5.82
CA PHE A 90 4.37 -27.55 -7.23
C PHE A 90 4.51 -29.04 -7.51
N ASP A 91 5.39 -29.74 -6.79
CA ASP A 91 5.61 -31.18 -6.92
C ASP A 91 4.42 -32.04 -6.47
N SER A 92 3.54 -31.50 -5.63
CA SER A 92 2.26 -32.12 -5.26
C SER A 92 1.10 -31.57 -6.08
N PHE A 93 0.99 -30.24 -6.19
CA PHE A 93 -0.10 -29.54 -6.86
C PHE A 93 -0.25 -29.96 -8.33
N ILE A 94 0.86 -30.12 -9.06
CA ILE A 94 0.83 -30.43 -10.50
C ILE A 94 0.19 -31.79 -10.80
N ASP A 95 0.21 -32.71 -9.83
CA ASP A 95 -0.46 -34.01 -9.91
C ASP A 95 -1.66 -34.10 -8.96
N LYS A 96 -2.32 -32.96 -8.74
CA LYS A 96 -3.56 -32.84 -7.95
C LYS A 96 -3.44 -33.44 -6.56
N ASP A 97 -2.33 -33.20 -5.88
CA ASP A 97 -2.09 -33.62 -4.50
C ASP A 97 -1.92 -35.14 -4.30
N LYS A 98 -1.91 -35.93 -5.38
CA LYS A 98 -1.73 -37.39 -5.31
C LYS A 98 -0.45 -37.80 -4.58
N PRO A 99 0.72 -37.17 -4.81
CA PRO A 99 1.92 -37.50 -4.06
C PRO A 99 1.79 -37.27 -2.56
N THR A 100 1.07 -36.24 -2.13
CA THR A 100 0.78 -35.99 -0.71
C THR A 100 -0.14 -37.05 -0.13
N ILE A 101 -1.19 -37.42 -0.87
CA ILE A 101 -2.08 -38.51 -0.47
C ILE A 101 -1.29 -39.81 -0.30
N ASP A 102 -0.42 -40.15 -1.24
CA ASP A 102 0.41 -41.35 -1.18
C ASP A 102 1.40 -41.34 -0.02
N ALA A 103 2.06 -40.20 0.22
CA ALA A 103 3.00 -40.05 1.33
C ALA A 103 2.29 -40.22 2.69
N MET A 104 1.08 -39.69 2.85
CA MET A 104 0.31 -39.82 4.10
C MET A 104 -0.35 -41.19 4.27
N ASN A 105 -0.73 -41.83 3.16
CA ASN A 105 -1.09 -43.25 3.16
C ASN A 105 0.07 -44.12 3.65
N GLU A 106 1.29 -43.86 3.18
CA GLU A 106 2.49 -44.61 3.57
C GLU A 106 2.93 -44.31 5.02
N ALA A 107 2.78 -43.07 5.49
CA ALA A 107 2.94 -42.72 6.90
C ALA A 107 1.94 -43.46 7.82
N GLY A 108 0.82 -43.89 7.25
CA GLY A 108 -0.28 -44.55 7.94
C GLY A 108 -1.10 -43.55 8.75
N LEU A 109 -1.52 -42.45 8.12
CA LEU A 109 -2.55 -41.56 8.66
C LEU A 109 -3.85 -42.36 8.82
N ASP A 110 -4.44 -42.30 10.00
CA ASP A 110 -5.65 -43.08 10.33
C ASP A 110 -6.92 -42.24 10.12
N VAL A 111 -6.89 -40.99 10.56
CA VAL A 111 -8.06 -40.09 10.58
C VAL A 111 -7.62 -38.63 10.46
N SER A 112 -8.43 -37.81 9.80
CA SER A 112 -8.25 -36.35 9.75
C SER A 112 -9.59 -35.65 9.84
N SER A 113 -9.67 -34.49 10.50
CA SER A 113 -10.72 -33.54 10.13
C SER A 113 -10.46 -33.03 8.71
N VAL A 114 -11.49 -32.51 8.05
CA VAL A 114 -11.28 -31.61 6.92
C VAL A 114 -10.85 -30.24 7.45
N GLY A 115 -9.93 -29.61 6.74
CA GLY A 115 -9.63 -28.19 6.80
C GLY A 115 -10.24 -27.46 5.62
N ASN A 116 -9.95 -26.17 5.49
CA ASN A 116 -10.51 -25.39 4.39
C ASN A 116 -9.88 -25.77 3.05
N HIS A 117 -8.59 -26.10 3.02
CA HIS A 117 -7.87 -26.39 1.79
C HIS A 117 -8.21 -27.79 1.20
N GLU A 118 -8.86 -28.67 1.96
CA GLU A 118 -9.53 -29.85 1.39
C GLU A 118 -10.67 -29.49 0.43
N PHE A 119 -11.23 -28.26 0.51
CA PHE A 119 -12.29 -27.75 -0.35
C PHE A 119 -11.79 -26.79 -1.44
N ASP A 120 -10.48 -26.63 -1.65
CA ASP A 120 -9.92 -25.75 -2.69
C ASP A 120 -10.50 -26.04 -4.09
N LYS A 121 -10.72 -27.32 -4.39
CA LYS A 121 -11.31 -27.81 -5.65
C LYS A 121 -12.81 -28.14 -5.54
N GLY A 122 -13.43 -27.72 -4.44
CA GLY A 122 -14.84 -27.94 -4.13
C GLY A 122 -15.15 -29.29 -3.48
N TYR A 123 -16.36 -29.40 -2.92
CA TYR A 123 -16.84 -30.59 -2.22
C TYR A 123 -16.89 -31.85 -3.10
N ASP A 124 -17.19 -31.68 -4.39
CA ASP A 124 -17.22 -32.80 -5.34
C ASP A 124 -15.84 -33.45 -5.51
N ASP A 125 -14.78 -32.65 -5.61
CA ASP A 125 -13.40 -33.15 -5.73
C ASP A 125 -12.97 -33.90 -4.46
N LEU A 126 -13.29 -33.35 -3.28
CA LEU A 126 -13.02 -33.99 -2.00
C LEU A 126 -13.66 -35.38 -1.92
N VAL A 127 -14.96 -35.50 -2.18
CA VAL A 127 -15.69 -36.77 -2.02
C VAL A 127 -15.41 -37.75 -3.15
N ASN A 128 -15.39 -37.29 -4.41
CA ASN A 128 -15.36 -38.17 -5.58
C ASN A 128 -13.96 -38.47 -6.10
N ARG A 129 -12.93 -37.71 -5.70
CA ARG A 129 -11.52 -37.98 -6.03
C ARG A 129 -10.71 -38.28 -4.78
N VAL A 130 -10.60 -37.33 -3.86
CA VAL A 130 -9.67 -37.44 -2.71
C VAL A 130 -10.04 -38.63 -1.81
N MET A 131 -11.27 -38.65 -1.31
CA MET A 131 -11.79 -39.68 -0.39
C MET A 131 -12.11 -41.01 -1.07
N LYS A 132 -12.46 -40.97 -2.36
CA LYS A 132 -12.80 -42.18 -3.10
C LYS A 132 -11.56 -43.07 -3.23
N PRO A 133 -11.68 -44.41 -3.07
CA PRO A 133 -10.54 -45.31 -3.22
C PRO A 133 -9.79 -45.11 -4.54
N TYR A 134 -8.48 -45.29 -4.49
CA TYR A 134 -7.64 -45.27 -5.68
C TYR A 134 -8.10 -46.35 -6.67
N ASP A 135 -8.25 -45.96 -7.92
CA ASP A 135 -8.46 -46.87 -9.04
C ASP A 135 -7.66 -46.38 -10.24
N ALA A 136 -6.79 -47.23 -10.77
CA ALA A 136 -5.86 -46.85 -11.84
C ALA A 136 -6.54 -46.35 -13.12
N THR A 137 -7.83 -46.60 -13.32
CA THR A 137 -8.59 -46.19 -14.51
C THR A 137 -9.52 -45.02 -14.24
N THR A 138 -10.22 -45.04 -13.11
CA THR A 138 -11.35 -44.15 -12.81
C THR A 138 -11.04 -43.13 -11.72
N ASN A 139 -10.02 -43.35 -10.88
CA ASN A 139 -9.55 -42.41 -9.88
C ASN A 139 -8.02 -42.53 -9.62
N PRO A 140 -7.18 -42.28 -10.63
CA PRO A 140 -5.73 -42.50 -10.51
C PRO A 140 -5.02 -41.43 -9.67
N GLN A 141 -5.69 -40.31 -9.38
CA GLN A 141 -5.13 -39.14 -8.66
C GLN A 141 -5.79 -38.93 -7.29
N GLY A 142 -6.46 -39.94 -6.75
CA GLY A 142 -7.14 -39.91 -5.46
C GLY A 142 -6.80 -41.11 -4.60
N GLY A 143 -7.61 -41.39 -3.57
CA GLY A 143 -7.44 -42.58 -2.73
C GLY A 143 -6.75 -42.33 -1.40
N ALA A 144 -7.22 -41.36 -0.63
CA ALA A 144 -6.90 -41.26 0.79
C ALA A 144 -7.41 -42.52 1.52
N ASN A 145 -6.52 -43.21 2.25
CA ASN A 145 -6.86 -44.41 3.02
C ASN A 145 -7.36 -44.09 4.43
N TRP A 146 -7.22 -42.83 4.88
CA TRP A 146 -7.70 -42.36 6.17
C TRP A 146 -9.16 -41.89 6.09
N GLN A 147 -9.83 -41.83 7.23
CA GLN A 147 -11.18 -41.26 7.33
C GLN A 147 -11.12 -39.74 7.45
N TYR A 148 -11.82 -39.01 6.58
CA TYR A 148 -12.08 -37.58 6.75
C TYR A 148 -13.34 -37.34 7.60
N LEU A 149 -13.28 -36.35 8.48
CA LEU A 149 -14.33 -36.01 9.42
C LEU A 149 -14.77 -34.54 9.31
N GLY A 150 -16.06 -34.27 9.50
CA GLY A 150 -16.63 -32.93 9.44
C GLY A 150 -18.04 -32.85 10.05
N ALA A 151 -18.13 -32.94 11.38
CA ALA A 151 -19.39 -32.93 12.13
C ALA A 151 -20.25 -31.70 11.88
N ASN A 152 -19.61 -30.55 11.66
CA ASN A 152 -20.31 -29.29 11.39
C ASN A 152 -20.56 -29.01 9.90
N VAL A 153 -20.22 -29.95 9.00
CA VAL A 153 -20.45 -29.83 7.55
C VAL A 153 -21.70 -30.61 7.18
N LYS A 154 -22.80 -29.90 6.90
CA LYS A 154 -24.10 -30.48 6.55
C LYS A 154 -24.44 -30.25 5.08
N MET A 155 -25.33 -31.06 4.54
CA MET A 155 -25.98 -30.80 3.26
C MET A 155 -27.06 -29.72 3.46
N ALA A 156 -26.98 -28.61 2.71
CA ALA A 156 -27.95 -27.52 2.81
C ALA A 156 -29.38 -27.94 2.39
N SER A 157 -29.52 -29.02 1.63
CA SER A 157 -30.80 -29.53 1.13
C SER A 157 -31.72 -30.08 2.22
N ASP A 158 -31.16 -30.74 3.22
CA ASP A 158 -31.93 -31.54 4.19
C ASP A 158 -31.28 -31.60 5.59
N GLY A 159 -30.13 -30.96 5.78
CA GLY A 159 -29.40 -30.92 7.05
C GLY A 159 -28.69 -32.23 7.41
N SER A 160 -28.62 -33.20 6.49
CA SER A 160 -27.87 -34.44 6.74
C SER A 160 -26.37 -34.17 6.82
N ASP A 161 -25.63 -35.09 7.42
CA ASP A 161 -24.16 -35.05 7.39
C ASP A 161 -23.66 -35.11 5.93
N ALA A 162 -22.81 -34.15 5.54
CA ALA A 162 -22.10 -34.20 4.27
C ALA A 162 -20.85 -35.08 4.37
N LEU A 163 -20.23 -35.08 5.55
CA LEU A 163 -19.06 -35.89 5.88
C LEU A 163 -19.34 -36.67 7.16
N ALA A 164 -18.64 -37.78 7.39
CA ALA A 164 -18.76 -38.51 8.65
C ALA A 164 -18.45 -37.55 9.83
N PRO A 165 -19.29 -37.46 10.87
CA PRO A 165 -19.04 -36.54 11.98
C PRO A 165 -17.90 -37.03 12.88
N SER A 166 -17.82 -38.35 13.07
CA SER A 166 -16.83 -39.00 13.92
C SER A 166 -16.31 -40.32 13.35
N TRP A 167 -15.24 -40.83 13.97
CA TRP A 167 -14.68 -42.15 13.72
C TRP A 167 -14.11 -42.74 15.00
N VAL A 168 -14.31 -44.05 15.22
CA VAL A 168 -13.86 -44.75 16.44
C VAL A 168 -12.85 -45.83 16.07
N LYS A 169 -11.77 -45.93 16.85
CA LYS A 169 -10.77 -47.00 16.74
C LYS A 169 -10.55 -47.66 18.08
N THR A 170 -10.75 -48.97 18.14
CA THR A 170 -10.39 -49.79 19.30
C THR A 170 -8.90 -50.13 19.26
N VAL A 171 -8.15 -49.78 20.30
CA VAL A 171 -6.72 -50.08 20.43
C VAL A 171 -6.44 -50.59 21.84
N ALA A 172 -5.82 -51.77 21.96
CA ALA A 172 -5.57 -52.43 23.25
C ALA A 172 -6.83 -52.60 24.14
N GLY A 173 -8.01 -52.70 23.53
CA GLY A 173 -9.30 -52.83 24.25
C GLY A 173 -9.96 -51.50 24.63
N VAL A 174 -9.33 -50.37 24.32
CA VAL A 174 -9.83 -49.01 24.58
C VAL A 174 -10.44 -48.43 23.30
N ASP A 175 -11.66 -47.90 23.39
CA ASP A 175 -12.37 -47.25 22.29
C ASP A 175 -12.06 -45.75 22.24
N VAL A 176 -11.29 -45.34 21.22
CA VAL A 176 -10.90 -43.94 21.00
C VAL A 176 -11.75 -43.34 19.89
N GLY A 177 -12.61 -42.38 20.25
CA GLY A 177 -13.43 -41.61 19.32
C GLY A 177 -12.73 -40.33 18.87
N PHE A 178 -12.87 -40.01 17.59
CA PHE A 178 -12.41 -38.77 16.98
C PHE A 178 -13.60 -38.04 16.39
N ILE A 179 -13.75 -36.75 16.69
CA ILE A 179 -14.75 -35.86 16.08
C ILE A 179 -14.01 -34.88 15.18
N GLY A 180 -14.50 -34.65 13.97
CA GLY A 180 -13.92 -33.65 13.07
C GLY A 180 -14.75 -32.38 13.02
N ALA A 181 -14.11 -31.22 12.94
CA ALA A 181 -14.78 -29.97 12.61
C ALA A 181 -13.88 -29.06 11.76
N VAL A 182 -14.48 -28.20 10.96
CA VAL A 182 -13.80 -27.18 10.15
C VAL A 182 -14.28 -25.78 10.55
N THR A 183 -13.41 -24.78 10.43
CA THR A 183 -13.74 -23.37 10.72
C THR A 183 -15.10 -22.95 10.15
N GLU A 184 -15.86 -22.20 10.95
CA GLU A 184 -17.13 -21.60 10.52
C GLU A 184 -16.92 -20.54 9.43
N GLU A 185 -15.67 -20.09 9.22
CA GLU A 185 -15.28 -19.18 8.15
C GLU A 185 -15.12 -19.85 6.78
N LEU A 186 -15.28 -21.18 6.67
CA LEU A 186 -15.10 -21.89 5.40
C LEU A 186 -15.76 -21.19 4.18
N PRO A 187 -16.99 -20.64 4.27
CA PRO A 187 -17.61 -19.93 3.14
C PRO A 187 -16.88 -18.69 2.63
N SER A 188 -16.01 -18.07 3.43
CA SER A 188 -15.19 -16.93 3.02
C SER A 188 -13.78 -17.34 2.58
N LEU A 189 -13.36 -18.59 2.83
CA LEU A 189 -11.99 -19.08 2.63
C LEU A 189 -11.80 -19.94 1.38
N VAL A 190 -12.89 -20.42 0.78
CA VAL A 190 -12.87 -21.15 -0.49
C VAL A 190 -13.85 -20.57 -1.50
N SER A 191 -13.83 -21.09 -2.74
CA SER A 191 -14.79 -20.68 -3.77
C SER A 191 -16.24 -20.99 -3.32
N PRO A 192 -17.13 -19.98 -3.20
CA PRO A 192 -18.51 -20.21 -2.78
C PRO A 192 -19.27 -21.19 -3.69
N ASP A 193 -18.99 -21.16 -5.00
CA ASP A 193 -19.61 -22.09 -5.97
C ASP A 193 -19.22 -23.55 -5.70
N GLY A 194 -18.00 -23.78 -5.22
CA GLY A 194 -17.46 -25.13 -4.94
C GLY A 194 -18.09 -25.81 -3.72
N ILE A 195 -18.78 -25.04 -2.88
CA ILE A 195 -19.40 -25.53 -1.63
C ILE A 195 -20.87 -25.09 -1.49
N ALA A 196 -21.50 -24.56 -2.53
CA ALA A 196 -22.86 -24.00 -2.47
C ALA A 196 -23.95 -24.99 -2.01
N MET A 197 -23.66 -26.29 -2.02
CA MET A 197 -24.53 -27.36 -1.53
C MET A 197 -24.39 -27.64 -0.03
N LEU A 198 -23.42 -27.02 0.64
CA LEU A 198 -23.10 -27.26 2.05
C LEU A 198 -23.70 -26.17 2.94
N ASP A 199 -24.03 -26.55 4.17
CA ASP A 199 -24.33 -25.66 5.28
C ASP A 199 -23.30 -25.90 6.39
N ILE A 200 -22.56 -24.85 6.75
CA ILE A 200 -21.51 -24.91 7.76
C ILE A 200 -22.12 -24.45 9.08
N THR A 201 -22.40 -25.43 9.92
CA THR A 201 -23.11 -25.23 11.20
C THR A 201 -22.13 -24.84 12.32
N PRO A 202 -22.62 -24.32 13.46
CA PRO A 202 -21.76 -23.96 14.58
C PRO A 202 -20.99 -25.16 15.14
N ILE A 203 -19.67 -25.02 15.28
CA ILE A 203 -18.74 -26.08 15.70
C ILE A 203 -19.14 -26.63 17.07
N VAL A 204 -19.34 -25.76 18.06
CA VAL A 204 -19.63 -26.18 19.44
C VAL A 204 -20.88 -27.03 19.54
N ALA A 205 -21.95 -26.66 18.82
CA ALA A 205 -23.20 -27.40 18.84
C ALA A 205 -23.05 -28.79 18.21
N ALA A 206 -22.42 -28.84 17.02
CA ALA A 206 -22.20 -30.10 16.31
C ALA A 206 -21.27 -31.05 17.08
N VAL A 207 -20.17 -30.53 17.62
CA VAL A 207 -19.18 -31.31 18.38
C VAL A 207 -19.78 -31.84 19.69
N ASN A 208 -20.52 -31.01 20.43
CA ASN A 208 -21.10 -31.46 21.71
C ASN A 208 -22.14 -32.56 21.49
N GLN A 209 -22.97 -32.45 20.45
CA GLN A 209 -23.92 -33.50 20.10
C GLN A 209 -23.19 -34.81 19.80
N GLU A 210 -22.17 -34.78 18.95
CA GLU A 210 -21.42 -35.98 18.57
C GLU A 210 -20.61 -36.57 19.75
N ALA A 211 -20.07 -35.72 20.62
CA ALA A 211 -19.36 -36.16 21.82
C ALA A 211 -20.29 -36.88 22.81
N ASP A 212 -21.52 -36.39 22.96
CA ASP A 212 -22.54 -37.05 23.79
C ASP A 212 -22.95 -38.40 23.20
N ASP A 213 -23.10 -38.48 21.87
CA ASP A 213 -23.44 -39.71 21.15
C ASP A 213 -22.30 -40.76 21.24
N LEU A 214 -21.05 -40.36 21.04
CA LEU A 214 -19.88 -41.22 21.23
C LEU A 214 -19.76 -41.70 22.68
N LYS A 215 -20.02 -40.83 23.66
CA LYS A 215 -19.96 -41.22 25.07
C LYS A 215 -21.06 -42.20 25.43
N ALA A 216 -22.27 -42.00 24.91
CA ALA A 216 -23.39 -42.92 25.07
C ALA A 216 -23.14 -44.28 24.38
N ALA A 217 -22.38 -44.28 23.28
CA ALA A 217 -21.95 -45.49 22.58
C ALA A 217 -20.80 -46.25 23.26
N GLY A 218 -20.20 -45.67 24.31
CA GLY A 218 -19.18 -46.32 25.12
C GLY A 218 -17.73 -45.92 24.81
N ALA A 219 -17.50 -44.81 24.10
CA ALA A 219 -16.14 -44.31 23.89
C ALA A 219 -15.45 -43.95 25.23
N ASP A 220 -14.21 -44.41 25.37
CA ASP A 220 -13.40 -44.22 26.58
C ASP A 220 -12.68 -42.87 26.53
N VAL A 221 -12.07 -42.57 25.37
CA VAL A 221 -11.36 -41.32 25.09
C VAL A 221 -11.96 -40.69 23.83
N ILE A 222 -12.33 -39.42 23.88
CA ILE A 222 -12.84 -38.65 22.75
C ILE A 222 -11.90 -37.48 22.46
N VAL A 223 -11.45 -37.35 21.22
CA VAL A 223 -10.56 -36.28 20.76
C VAL A 223 -11.23 -35.48 19.65
N LEU A 224 -11.22 -34.16 19.78
CA LEU A 224 -11.63 -33.26 18.72
C LEU A 224 -10.44 -32.97 17.81
N LEU A 225 -10.60 -33.24 16.51
CA LEU A 225 -9.75 -32.75 15.43
C LEU A 225 -10.48 -31.54 14.82
N VAL A 226 -9.98 -30.33 15.03
CA VAL A 226 -10.66 -29.11 14.59
C VAL A 226 -9.75 -28.25 13.75
N HIS A 227 -10.18 -27.92 12.53
CA HIS A 227 -9.46 -26.99 11.68
C HIS A 227 -9.91 -25.55 11.93
N GLU A 228 -9.61 -25.10 13.14
CA GLU A 228 -9.70 -23.72 13.65
C GLU A 228 -8.59 -23.58 14.71
N GLY A 229 -8.10 -22.37 15.00
CA GLY A 229 -7.02 -22.23 15.96
C GLY A 229 -6.85 -20.82 16.56
N GLY A 230 -6.09 -20.76 17.64
CA GLY A 230 -5.67 -19.50 18.28
C GLY A 230 -4.24 -19.10 17.93
N GLN A 231 -3.81 -17.96 18.47
CA GLN A 231 -2.46 -17.42 18.25
C GLN A 231 -1.44 -17.87 19.31
N THR A 232 -1.87 -17.92 20.57
CA THR A 232 -1.05 -18.29 21.73
C THR A 232 -1.92 -19.01 22.77
N CYS A 233 -1.32 -19.63 23.80
CA CYS A 233 -2.14 -20.23 24.86
C CYS A 233 -3.03 -19.23 25.62
N ASP A 234 -2.63 -17.97 25.71
CA ASP A 234 -3.47 -16.93 26.33
C ASP A 234 -4.71 -16.64 25.47
N ASP A 235 -4.54 -16.62 24.14
CA ASP A 235 -5.62 -16.44 23.17
C ASP A 235 -6.57 -17.67 23.15
N VAL A 236 -6.01 -18.87 23.17
CA VAL A 236 -6.75 -20.14 23.27
C VAL A 236 -7.57 -20.23 24.57
N ALA A 237 -7.06 -19.69 25.68
CA ALA A 237 -7.74 -19.70 26.97
C ALA A 237 -8.84 -18.64 27.11
N LEU A 238 -8.91 -17.67 26.20
CA LEU A 238 -9.79 -16.50 26.32
C LEU A 238 -11.12 -16.73 25.57
N PRO A 239 -12.27 -16.89 26.25
CA PRO A 239 -13.54 -17.25 25.59
C PRO A 239 -14.11 -16.20 24.65
N THR A 240 -13.52 -14.99 24.60
CA THR A 240 -13.94 -13.92 23.69
C THR A 240 -13.26 -14.01 22.32
N THR A 241 -12.27 -14.88 22.15
CA THR A 241 -11.59 -15.11 20.88
C THR A 241 -12.35 -16.19 20.11
N PRO A 242 -12.30 -16.23 18.77
CA PRO A 242 -13.05 -17.22 17.98
C PRO A 242 -12.77 -18.67 18.41
N PHE A 243 -11.49 -19.04 18.52
CA PHE A 243 -11.12 -20.38 18.94
C PHE A 243 -11.27 -20.61 20.46
N GLY A 244 -11.00 -19.61 21.30
CA GLY A 244 -11.22 -19.73 22.74
C GLY A 244 -12.70 -19.94 23.11
N ALA A 245 -13.63 -19.39 22.32
CA ALA A 245 -15.06 -19.66 22.45
C ALA A 245 -15.40 -21.13 22.16
N ILE A 246 -14.74 -21.74 21.15
CA ILE A 246 -14.89 -23.18 20.85
C ILE A 246 -14.34 -24.01 22.00
N VAL A 247 -13.13 -23.72 22.45
CA VAL A 247 -12.49 -24.43 23.57
C VAL A 247 -13.37 -24.36 24.82
N ALA A 248 -13.85 -23.17 25.19
CA ALA A 248 -14.72 -23.00 26.35
C ALA A 248 -16.11 -23.64 26.18
N GLY A 249 -16.63 -23.68 24.95
CA GLY A 249 -17.97 -24.19 24.64
C GLY A 249 -18.05 -25.71 24.49
N VAL A 250 -16.96 -26.36 24.07
CA VAL A 250 -16.90 -27.82 23.93
C VAL A 250 -16.93 -28.48 25.30
N ASN A 251 -17.87 -29.41 25.49
CA ASN A 251 -18.18 -30.02 26.77
C ASN A 251 -17.07 -30.97 27.27
N SER A 252 -17.22 -31.46 28.49
CA SER A 252 -16.22 -32.30 29.16
C SER A 252 -16.12 -33.74 28.64
N ASN A 253 -16.98 -34.17 27.71
CA ASN A 253 -16.85 -35.48 27.09
C ASN A 253 -15.65 -35.53 26.13
N VAL A 254 -15.24 -34.38 25.58
CA VAL A 254 -14.01 -34.26 24.77
C VAL A 254 -12.79 -34.16 25.69
N ASN A 255 -11.90 -35.16 25.63
CA ASN A 255 -10.73 -35.28 26.48
C ASN A 255 -9.52 -34.48 25.99
N ALA A 256 -9.43 -34.19 24.68
CA ALA A 256 -8.37 -33.37 24.09
C ALA A 256 -8.82 -32.72 22.78
N ILE A 257 -8.15 -31.64 22.41
CA ILE A 257 -8.37 -30.90 21.16
C ILE A 257 -7.04 -30.81 20.42
N ILE A 258 -7.01 -31.26 19.16
CA ILE A 258 -5.91 -31.05 18.21
C ILE A 258 -6.42 -30.05 17.17
N SER A 259 -5.73 -28.93 17.03
CA SER A 259 -6.15 -27.79 16.20
C SER A 259 -5.19 -27.46 15.05
N GLY A 260 -5.68 -26.64 14.11
CA GLY A 260 -4.93 -26.20 12.92
C GLY A 260 -5.28 -24.79 12.45
N HIS A 261 -5.27 -24.56 11.12
CA HIS A 261 -5.73 -23.37 10.39
C HIS A 261 -4.84 -22.12 10.51
N THR A 262 -4.45 -21.77 11.73
CA THR A 262 -3.70 -20.54 12.02
C THR A 262 -2.20 -20.65 11.79
N HIS A 263 -1.71 -21.87 11.56
CA HIS A 263 -0.29 -22.24 11.41
C HIS A 263 0.55 -22.02 12.67
N GLN A 264 -0.11 -21.87 13.82
CA GLN A 264 0.54 -21.60 15.10
C GLN A 264 0.88 -22.87 15.84
N ARG A 265 1.97 -22.81 16.61
CA ARG A 265 2.42 -23.91 17.45
C ARG A 265 2.17 -23.59 18.91
N TYR A 266 1.37 -24.40 19.58
CA TYR A 266 1.11 -24.24 21.01
C TYR A 266 0.75 -25.57 21.68
N ASP A 267 1.17 -25.70 22.94
CA ASP A 267 1.02 -26.89 23.78
C ASP A 267 0.27 -26.51 25.06
N CYS A 268 -1.02 -26.21 24.95
CA CYS A 268 -1.81 -25.61 26.02
C CYS A 268 -2.53 -26.68 26.85
N ASN A 269 -2.68 -26.43 28.14
CA ASN A 269 -3.53 -27.22 29.01
C ASN A 269 -4.58 -26.31 29.63
N ILE A 270 -5.83 -26.47 29.20
CA ILE A 270 -6.95 -25.62 29.62
C ILE A 270 -7.83 -26.47 30.55
N ASP A 271 -7.83 -26.14 31.83
CA ASP A 271 -8.58 -26.85 32.88
C ASP A 271 -8.37 -28.38 32.90
N GLY A 272 -7.13 -28.83 32.64
CA GLY A 272 -6.78 -30.25 32.60
C GLY A 272 -6.93 -30.90 31.23
N ARG A 273 -7.49 -30.21 30.23
CA ARG A 273 -7.67 -30.69 28.86
C ARG A 273 -6.53 -30.20 27.95
N PRO A 274 -5.81 -31.11 27.27
CA PRO A 274 -4.87 -30.74 26.21
C PRO A 274 -5.56 -30.01 25.06
N VAL A 275 -4.98 -28.89 24.65
CA VAL A 275 -5.32 -28.14 23.43
C VAL A 275 -4.01 -27.84 22.70
N VAL A 276 -3.77 -28.55 21.60
CA VAL A 276 -2.44 -28.58 20.94
C VAL A 276 -2.54 -28.29 19.45
N SER A 277 -1.49 -27.67 18.91
CA SER A 277 -1.30 -27.52 17.47
C SER A 277 0.18 -27.61 17.12
N ALA A 278 0.50 -28.36 16.07
CA ALA A 278 1.85 -28.68 15.61
C ALA A 278 2.44 -27.64 14.65
N GLY A 279 1.87 -26.42 14.59
CA GLY A 279 2.34 -25.39 13.67
C GLY A 279 1.88 -25.64 12.24
N GLN A 280 2.81 -25.91 11.33
CA GLN A 280 2.53 -26.13 9.90
C GLN A 280 3.62 -26.98 9.25
N TYR A 281 3.35 -27.47 8.05
CA TYR A 281 4.34 -28.01 7.11
C TYR A 281 5.10 -29.24 7.62
N GLY A 282 4.54 -29.95 8.60
CA GLY A 282 5.21 -31.08 9.25
C GLY A 282 6.48 -30.68 10.03
N THR A 283 6.62 -29.40 10.41
CA THR A 283 7.77 -28.94 11.23
C THR A 283 7.78 -29.57 12.62
N TYR A 284 6.59 -29.85 13.15
CA TYR A 284 6.37 -30.54 14.42
C TYR A 284 5.29 -31.63 14.27
N LEU A 285 5.21 -32.50 15.28
CA LEU A 285 4.08 -33.39 15.52
C LEU A 285 3.62 -33.23 16.97
N ASP A 286 2.32 -33.27 17.21
CA ASP A 286 1.78 -33.35 18.56
C ASP A 286 1.89 -34.79 19.07
N LYS A 287 2.17 -34.97 20.36
CA LYS A 287 2.15 -36.27 21.01
C LYS A 287 1.28 -36.19 22.26
N LEU A 288 0.13 -36.84 22.21
CA LEU A 288 -0.76 -37.03 23.35
C LEU A 288 -0.68 -38.48 23.80
N VAL A 289 -0.55 -38.72 25.11
CA VAL A 289 -0.59 -40.07 25.68
C VAL A 289 -1.65 -40.11 26.76
N PHE A 290 -2.63 -40.99 26.58
CA PHE A 290 -3.72 -41.26 27.52
C PHE A 290 -3.44 -42.60 28.20
N THR A 291 -3.27 -42.58 29.52
CA THR A 291 -3.18 -43.79 30.33
C THR A 291 -4.59 -44.20 30.73
N VAL A 292 -5.06 -45.33 30.23
CA VAL A 292 -6.44 -45.80 30.38
C VAL A 292 -6.44 -47.16 31.08
N ASP A 293 -7.37 -47.35 32.01
CA ASP A 293 -7.67 -48.67 32.53
C ASP A 293 -8.46 -49.46 31.47
N ALA A 294 -7.80 -50.43 30.83
CA ALA A 294 -8.38 -51.15 29.69
C ALA A 294 -9.55 -52.08 30.07
N ASP A 295 -9.75 -52.36 31.36
CA ASP A 295 -10.85 -53.20 31.82
C ASP A 295 -12.14 -52.39 32.07
N THR A 296 -11.98 -51.12 32.48
CA THR A 296 -13.10 -50.24 32.86
C THR A 296 -13.35 -49.09 31.88
N GLY A 297 -12.38 -48.78 31.02
CA GLY A 297 -12.41 -47.60 30.15
C GLY A 297 -12.07 -46.29 30.87
N GLU A 298 -11.67 -46.35 32.15
CA GLU A 298 -11.40 -45.14 32.95
C GLU A 298 -10.10 -44.45 32.50
N LEU A 299 -10.18 -43.17 32.15
CA LEU A 299 -9.02 -42.33 31.87
C LEU A 299 -8.31 -41.99 33.19
N LEU A 300 -7.11 -42.53 33.40
CA LEU A 300 -6.31 -42.37 34.61
C LEU A 300 -5.34 -41.18 34.56
N GLY A 301 -4.93 -40.78 33.35
CA GLY A 301 -4.01 -39.66 33.17
C GLY A 301 -3.75 -39.30 31.71
N THR A 302 -3.24 -38.09 31.50
CA THR A 302 -2.90 -37.58 30.17
C THR A 302 -1.59 -36.82 30.23
N THR A 303 -0.74 -37.01 29.22
CA THR A 303 0.45 -36.19 28.97
C THR A 303 0.43 -35.67 27.54
N GLN A 304 1.02 -34.50 27.33
CA GLN A 304 1.11 -33.82 26.03
C GLN A 304 2.53 -33.29 25.83
N SER A 305 3.01 -33.31 24.59
CA SER A 305 4.21 -32.60 24.16
C SER A 305 4.20 -32.36 22.65
N ILE A 306 4.99 -31.39 22.21
CA ILE A 306 5.25 -31.15 20.78
C ILE A 306 6.64 -31.67 20.40
N LEU A 307 6.69 -32.48 19.35
CA LEU A 307 7.89 -33.11 18.84
C LEU A 307 8.43 -32.32 17.65
N GLN A 308 9.62 -31.74 17.79
CA GLN A 308 10.30 -31.06 16.70
C GLN A 308 11.00 -32.08 15.80
N LEU A 309 10.77 -32.03 14.49
CA LEU A 309 11.30 -33.04 13.56
C LEU A 309 12.72 -32.73 13.06
N LYS A 310 13.17 -31.47 13.16
CA LYS A 310 14.51 -31.02 12.77
C LYS A 310 15.11 -30.16 13.87
N ALA A 311 16.38 -30.34 14.21
CA ALA A 311 17.03 -29.53 15.25
C ALA A 311 16.90 -28.02 14.95
N ALA A 312 16.92 -27.20 16.01
CA ALA A 312 16.84 -25.74 15.91
C ALA A 312 17.87 -25.16 14.91
N ASN A 313 17.54 -24.01 14.32
CA ASN A 313 18.32 -23.38 13.24
C ASN A 313 18.47 -24.28 11.99
N ALA A 314 17.44 -25.06 11.66
CA ALA A 314 17.42 -25.97 10.51
C ALA A 314 18.58 -26.99 10.51
N GLY A 315 18.89 -27.56 11.68
CA GLY A 315 19.93 -28.57 11.87
C GLY A 315 19.56 -29.98 11.34
N PRO A 316 20.20 -31.06 11.82
CA PRO A 316 19.88 -32.42 11.38
C PRO A 316 18.44 -32.84 11.75
N PHE A 317 17.93 -33.88 11.08
CA PHE A 317 16.66 -34.50 11.44
C PHE A 317 16.75 -35.18 12.81
N ASN A 318 15.70 -35.04 13.62
CA ASN A 318 15.59 -35.70 14.93
C ASN A 318 15.03 -37.12 14.82
N TYR A 319 14.46 -37.48 13.67
CA TYR A 319 13.87 -38.77 13.35
C TYR A 319 14.40 -39.29 12.00
N PRO A 320 14.42 -40.61 11.78
CA PRO A 320 14.86 -41.16 10.50
C PRO A 320 13.88 -40.83 9.38
N GLU A 321 14.37 -40.86 8.14
CA GLU A 321 13.50 -40.85 6.96
C GLU A 321 12.91 -42.24 6.72
N ASP A 322 11.63 -42.30 6.36
CA ASP A 322 10.99 -43.50 5.85
C ASP A 322 11.33 -43.71 4.37
N THR A 323 11.89 -44.88 4.04
CA THR A 323 12.41 -45.14 2.69
C THR A 323 11.33 -45.27 1.62
N ALA A 324 10.15 -45.79 1.97
CA ALA A 324 9.02 -45.90 1.04
C ALA A 324 8.43 -44.52 0.73
N THR A 325 8.23 -43.69 1.76
CA THR A 325 7.80 -42.30 1.59
C THR A 325 8.82 -41.47 0.82
N ALA A 326 10.12 -41.64 1.09
CA ALA A 326 11.17 -40.97 0.34
C ALA A 326 11.12 -41.31 -1.17
N ALA A 327 10.81 -42.56 -1.53
CA ALA A 327 10.65 -42.95 -2.93
C ALA A 327 9.45 -42.27 -3.61
N ILE A 328 8.33 -42.10 -2.89
CA ILE A 328 7.16 -41.34 -3.37
C ILE A 328 7.53 -39.88 -3.63
N VAL A 329 8.20 -39.25 -2.65
CA VAL A 329 8.66 -37.85 -2.75
C VAL A 329 9.62 -37.67 -3.93
N THR A 330 10.60 -38.56 -4.10
CA THR A 330 11.53 -38.50 -5.23
C THR A 330 10.81 -38.65 -6.57
N ALA A 331 9.87 -39.60 -6.70
CA ALA A 331 9.12 -39.79 -7.94
C ALA A 331 8.28 -38.54 -8.30
N ALA A 332 7.64 -37.92 -7.31
CA ALA A 332 6.89 -36.68 -7.49
C ALA A 332 7.80 -35.52 -7.92
N HIS A 333 8.93 -35.35 -7.24
CA HIS A 333 9.92 -34.35 -7.58
C HIS A 333 10.44 -34.52 -9.02
N ASP A 334 10.83 -35.74 -9.40
CA ASP A 334 11.35 -36.05 -10.73
C ASP A 334 10.30 -35.81 -11.83
N ALA A 335 9.04 -36.16 -11.57
CA ALA A 335 7.93 -35.90 -12.48
C ALA A 335 7.70 -34.40 -12.67
N ALA A 336 7.74 -33.63 -11.58
CA ALA A 336 7.58 -32.19 -11.60
C ALA A 336 8.79 -31.46 -12.21
N ALA A 337 10.00 -32.00 -12.07
CA ALA A 337 11.25 -31.33 -12.46
C ALA A 337 11.29 -30.91 -13.92
N THR A 338 10.66 -31.66 -14.83
CA THR A 338 10.66 -31.36 -16.27
C THR A 338 10.02 -29.99 -16.57
N LEU A 339 8.84 -29.72 -16.02
CA LEU A 339 8.19 -28.42 -16.16
C LEU A 339 8.73 -27.42 -15.14
N GLY A 340 8.94 -27.87 -13.90
CA GLY A 340 9.35 -27.02 -12.78
C GLY A 340 10.71 -26.37 -12.94
N SER A 341 11.62 -26.96 -13.72
CA SER A 341 12.97 -26.41 -13.97
C SER A 341 13.03 -25.41 -15.12
N VAL A 342 11.93 -25.21 -15.87
CA VAL A 342 11.87 -24.21 -16.95
C VAL A 342 12.18 -22.83 -16.36
N LYS A 343 13.17 -22.14 -16.92
CA LYS A 343 13.55 -20.78 -16.51
C LYS A 343 12.57 -19.79 -17.12
N LEU A 344 12.04 -18.91 -16.26
CA LEU A 344 11.10 -17.85 -16.65
C LEU A 344 11.78 -16.50 -16.85
N GLY A 345 13.00 -16.35 -16.35
CA GLY A 345 13.73 -15.09 -16.38
C GLY A 345 14.56 -14.89 -15.12
N GLU A 346 15.04 -13.67 -14.90
CA GLU A 346 15.82 -13.28 -13.72
C GLU A 346 15.17 -12.16 -12.91
N ILE A 347 15.34 -12.18 -11.60
CA ILE A 347 14.94 -11.11 -10.67
C ILE A 347 16.18 -10.39 -10.12
N ALA A 348 16.07 -9.09 -9.87
CA ALA A 348 17.17 -8.26 -9.37
C ALA A 348 17.37 -8.37 -7.84
N ALA A 349 16.33 -8.74 -7.11
CA ALA A 349 16.29 -8.93 -5.66
C ALA A 349 15.08 -9.83 -5.31
N PRO A 350 14.97 -10.40 -4.09
CA PRO A 350 13.88 -11.29 -3.76
C PRO A 350 12.58 -10.51 -3.60
N PHE A 351 11.48 -10.98 -4.19
CA PHE A 351 10.15 -10.48 -3.86
C PHE A 351 9.61 -11.29 -2.69
N ALA A 352 9.40 -10.65 -1.54
CA ALA A 352 9.07 -11.32 -0.30
C ALA A 352 7.67 -10.96 0.20
N ARG A 353 7.13 -11.80 1.09
CA ARG A 353 5.94 -11.50 1.86
C ARG A 353 6.30 -10.69 3.10
N ALA A 354 5.30 -9.99 3.64
CA ALA A 354 5.44 -9.26 4.89
C ALA A 354 5.69 -10.23 6.06
N THR A 355 6.49 -9.79 7.02
CA THR A 355 6.85 -10.59 8.22
C THR A 355 6.88 -9.72 9.47
N PHE A 356 6.54 -10.31 10.61
CA PHE A 356 6.70 -9.67 11.92
C PHE A 356 8.19 -9.62 12.32
N ALA A 357 8.54 -8.90 13.40
CA ALA A 357 9.90 -8.91 13.95
C ALA A 357 10.46 -10.30 14.27
N THR A 358 9.59 -11.28 14.52
CA THR A 358 9.94 -12.68 14.78
C THR A 358 10.24 -13.47 13.51
N ASP A 359 10.21 -12.81 12.35
CA ASP A 359 10.29 -13.37 11.00
C ASP A 359 9.14 -14.34 10.65
N ALA A 360 8.11 -14.41 11.50
CA ALA A 360 6.86 -15.09 11.20
C ALA A 360 6.07 -14.33 10.12
N GLU A 361 5.28 -15.06 9.32
CA GLU A 361 4.40 -14.48 8.29
C GLU A 361 3.48 -13.41 8.88
N ASN A 362 3.38 -12.27 8.21
CA ASN A 362 2.48 -11.18 8.55
C ASN A 362 1.55 -10.89 7.37
N ARG A 363 0.28 -11.31 7.47
CA ARG A 363 -0.73 -11.04 6.44
C ARG A 363 -1.34 -9.65 6.52
N GLY A 364 -1.03 -8.89 7.56
CA GLY A 364 -1.54 -7.54 7.72
C GLY A 364 -0.57 -6.45 7.24
N GLY A 365 0.60 -6.82 6.70
CA GLY A 365 1.61 -5.88 6.20
C GLY A 365 1.68 -5.78 4.67
N GLU A 366 2.04 -4.61 4.15
CA GLU A 366 2.33 -4.41 2.72
C GLU A 366 3.63 -5.17 2.36
N SER A 367 3.67 -5.76 1.16
CA SER A 367 4.81 -6.57 0.72
C SER A 367 5.14 -6.39 -0.76
N THR A 368 6.43 -6.52 -1.09
CA THR A 368 6.89 -6.37 -2.48
C THR A 368 6.29 -7.45 -3.38
N LEU A 369 6.12 -8.67 -2.87
CA LEU A 369 5.49 -9.76 -3.62
C LEU A 369 4.00 -9.52 -3.87
N GLY A 370 3.26 -9.01 -2.87
CA GLY A 370 1.84 -8.68 -3.03
C GLY A 370 1.61 -7.63 -4.10
N ASN A 371 2.42 -6.57 -4.11
CA ASN A 371 2.35 -5.51 -5.12
C ASN A 371 2.77 -6.03 -6.50
N LEU A 372 3.81 -6.86 -6.59
CA LEU A 372 4.21 -7.49 -7.85
C LEU A 372 3.07 -8.33 -8.43
N VAL A 373 2.49 -9.24 -7.65
CA VAL A 373 1.42 -10.11 -8.13
C VAL A 373 0.20 -9.29 -8.55
N ALA A 374 -0.18 -8.27 -7.79
CA ALA A 374 -1.23 -7.35 -8.20
C ALA A 374 -0.90 -6.68 -9.55
N GLU A 375 0.34 -6.23 -9.76
CA GLU A 375 0.77 -5.67 -11.04
C GLU A 375 0.74 -6.69 -12.20
N VAL A 376 1.17 -7.94 -11.96
CA VAL A 376 1.05 -9.02 -12.95
C VAL A 376 -0.39 -9.22 -13.39
N GLN A 377 -1.33 -9.27 -12.44
CA GLN A 377 -2.75 -9.45 -12.73
C GLN A 377 -3.30 -8.26 -13.54
N ARG A 378 -2.95 -7.03 -13.17
CA ARG A 378 -3.32 -5.81 -13.91
C ARG A 378 -2.76 -5.83 -15.33
N TRP A 379 -1.49 -6.17 -15.49
CA TRP A 379 -0.83 -6.26 -16.80
C TRP A 379 -1.48 -7.31 -17.70
N ALA A 380 -1.69 -8.52 -17.19
CA ALA A 380 -2.25 -9.64 -17.95
C ALA A 380 -3.70 -9.39 -18.41
N THR A 381 -4.40 -8.46 -17.76
CA THR A 381 -5.79 -8.07 -18.06
C THR A 381 -5.92 -6.65 -18.63
N SER A 382 -4.81 -6.02 -19.00
CA SER A 382 -4.76 -4.63 -19.50
C SER A 382 -5.30 -4.45 -20.92
N THR A 383 -5.51 -5.53 -21.69
CA THR A 383 -6.08 -5.44 -23.04
C THR A 383 -7.60 -5.29 -22.99
N PRO A 384 -8.23 -4.61 -23.96
CA PRO A 384 -9.69 -4.47 -24.02
C PRO A 384 -10.45 -5.80 -23.99
N GLU A 385 -9.89 -6.85 -24.59
CA GLU A 385 -10.49 -8.18 -24.64
C GLU A 385 -10.57 -8.84 -23.25
N ARG A 386 -9.65 -8.47 -22.35
CA ARG A 386 -9.55 -8.95 -20.97
C ARG A 386 -10.01 -7.92 -19.93
N GLY A 387 -10.62 -6.82 -20.37
CA GLY A 387 -11.30 -5.85 -19.50
C GLY A 387 -10.61 -4.50 -19.35
N ALA A 388 -9.44 -4.29 -19.96
CA ALA A 388 -8.68 -3.05 -19.88
C ALA A 388 -8.38 -2.60 -18.43
N ALA A 389 -7.92 -3.55 -17.61
CA ALA A 389 -7.70 -3.34 -16.19
C ALA A 389 -6.80 -2.13 -15.90
N GLN A 390 -7.31 -1.23 -15.07
CA GLN A 390 -6.61 -0.04 -14.59
C GLN A 390 -5.98 -0.27 -13.23
N ILE A 391 -6.62 -1.09 -12.40
CA ILE A 391 -6.22 -1.41 -11.03
C ILE A 391 -6.31 -2.92 -10.85
N ALA A 392 -5.44 -3.50 -10.04
CA ALA A 392 -5.66 -4.84 -9.52
C ALA A 392 -5.26 -4.97 -8.05
N PHE A 393 -5.84 -5.97 -7.39
CA PHE A 393 -5.59 -6.28 -5.98
C PHE A 393 -5.22 -7.76 -5.80
N MET A 394 -4.38 -8.04 -4.80
CA MET A 394 -4.01 -9.38 -4.39
C MET A 394 -4.14 -9.53 -2.88
N ASN A 395 -4.85 -10.57 -2.43
CA ASN A 395 -4.94 -10.88 -1.01
C ASN A 395 -3.67 -11.58 -0.49
N PRO A 396 -3.25 -11.30 0.75
CA PRO A 396 -1.99 -11.82 1.29
C PRO A 396 -2.05 -13.35 1.49
N GLY A 397 -3.22 -13.91 1.79
CA GLY A 397 -3.40 -15.36 1.96
C GLY A 397 -3.20 -16.18 0.68
N GLY A 398 -3.32 -15.53 -0.49
CA GLY A 398 -3.05 -16.14 -1.79
C GLY A 398 -1.56 -16.26 -2.14
N LEU A 399 -0.65 -15.73 -1.31
CA LEU A 399 0.81 -15.77 -1.50
C LEU A 399 1.45 -16.79 -0.56
N ARG A 400 2.00 -17.90 -1.11
CA ARG A 400 2.37 -19.08 -0.31
C ARG A 400 3.86 -19.30 -0.11
N THR A 401 4.69 -18.61 -0.88
CA THR A 401 6.13 -18.55 -0.68
C THR A 401 6.69 -17.24 -1.22
N ASP A 402 7.84 -16.84 -0.72
CA ASP A 402 8.63 -15.76 -1.29
C ASP A 402 9.25 -16.20 -2.62
N MET A 403 9.44 -15.25 -3.54
CA MET A 403 10.10 -15.49 -4.82
C MET A 403 11.56 -15.05 -4.74
N VAL A 404 12.43 -15.99 -4.37
CA VAL A 404 13.84 -15.73 -3.97
C VAL A 404 14.89 -16.09 -5.03
N GLY A 405 14.49 -16.78 -6.10
CA GLY A 405 15.36 -17.26 -7.17
C GLY A 405 16.33 -18.36 -6.79
N ASP A 406 17.18 -18.75 -7.74
CA ASP A 406 18.19 -19.80 -7.57
C ASP A 406 19.23 -19.51 -6.46
N ALA A 407 20.06 -20.51 -6.15
CA ALA A 407 21.24 -20.30 -5.30
C ALA A 407 22.27 -19.39 -5.98
N GLY A 408 22.92 -18.50 -5.20
CA GLY A 408 23.95 -17.57 -5.70
C GLY A 408 23.65 -16.10 -5.34
N PRO A 409 24.47 -15.14 -5.81
CA PRO A 409 24.17 -13.71 -5.72
C PRO A 409 23.12 -13.30 -6.77
N PHE A 410 22.45 -12.15 -6.56
CA PHE A 410 21.56 -11.54 -7.55
C PHE A 410 22.35 -10.91 -8.72
N PRO A 411 21.76 -10.82 -9.94
CA PRO A 411 20.42 -11.30 -10.31
C PRO A 411 20.32 -12.83 -10.32
N LYS A 412 19.11 -13.35 -10.08
CA LYS A 412 18.87 -14.79 -9.96
C LYS A 412 17.78 -15.26 -10.90
N GLY A 413 17.99 -16.43 -11.50
CA GLY A 413 16.96 -17.12 -12.27
C GLY A 413 15.76 -17.50 -11.42
N ILE A 414 14.56 -17.31 -11.98
CA ILE A 414 13.29 -17.83 -11.48
C ILE A 414 12.88 -19.03 -12.34
N THR A 415 12.40 -20.08 -11.69
CA THR A 415 11.84 -21.24 -12.38
C THR A 415 10.31 -21.24 -12.38
N TYR A 416 9.72 -22.02 -13.28
CA TYR A 416 8.28 -22.27 -13.32
C TYR A 416 7.75 -22.78 -11.98
N ALA A 417 8.47 -23.72 -11.33
CA ALA A 417 8.08 -24.21 -10.01
C ALA A 417 8.09 -23.09 -8.95
N GLN A 418 9.08 -22.20 -8.97
CA GLN A 418 9.12 -21.08 -8.02
C GLN A 418 7.94 -20.12 -8.22
N ALA A 419 7.59 -19.78 -9.46
CA ALA A 419 6.40 -18.98 -9.75
C ALA A 419 5.11 -19.69 -9.33
N ALA A 420 4.99 -20.98 -9.62
CA ALA A 420 3.82 -21.79 -9.24
C ALA A 420 3.65 -21.89 -7.72
N ASN A 421 4.74 -22.00 -6.98
CA ASN A 421 4.70 -22.05 -5.52
C ASN A 421 4.22 -20.73 -4.88
N VAL A 422 4.33 -19.59 -5.56
CA VAL A 422 3.81 -18.31 -5.05
C VAL A 422 2.29 -18.34 -5.01
N GLN A 423 1.63 -18.79 -6.08
CA GLN A 423 0.16 -18.90 -6.20
C GLN A 423 -0.27 -20.32 -6.61
N PRO A 424 -0.25 -21.31 -5.71
CA PRO A 424 -0.51 -22.72 -6.05
C PRO A 424 -2.00 -23.06 -6.18
N PHE A 425 -2.90 -22.06 -6.17
CA PHE A 425 -4.35 -22.27 -6.18
C PHE A 425 -4.93 -22.40 -7.58
N ALA A 426 -4.19 -22.00 -8.61
CA ALA A 426 -4.66 -21.92 -10.00
C ALA A 426 -5.94 -21.07 -10.12
N ASN A 427 -5.98 -19.92 -9.44
CA ASN A 427 -7.10 -19.01 -9.58
C ASN A 427 -7.13 -18.44 -11.00
N THR A 428 -8.33 -18.12 -11.49
CA THR A 428 -8.48 -17.32 -12.71
C THR A 428 -8.49 -15.83 -12.37
N LEU A 429 -8.14 -14.99 -13.34
CA LEU A 429 -8.21 -13.54 -13.22
C LEU A 429 -9.57 -13.04 -13.67
N VAL A 430 -10.27 -12.34 -12.78
CA VAL A 430 -11.60 -11.81 -13.02
C VAL A 430 -11.54 -10.30 -13.07
N ASN A 431 -11.95 -9.73 -14.19
CA ASN A 431 -12.09 -8.29 -14.36
C ASN A 431 -13.53 -7.85 -14.07
N MET A 432 -13.70 -6.68 -13.48
CA MET A 432 -15.01 -6.09 -13.18
C MET A 432 -14.93 -4.56 -13.10
N ASP A 433 -16.09 -3.93 -13.16
CA ASP A 433 -16.26 -2.50 -12.97
C ASP A 433 -16.62 -2.21 -11.51
N LEU A 434 -15.79 -1.38 -10.84
CA LEU A 434 -16.04 -0.86 -9.49
C LEU A 434 -16.09 0.67 -9.51
N THR A 435 -17.03 1.24 -8.76
CA THR A 435 -16.97 2.67 -8.44
C THR A 435 -15.81 2.97 -7.50
N GLY A 436 -15.31 4.21 -7.49
CA GLY A 436 -14.32 4.63 -6.49
C GLY A 436 -14.80 4.39 -5.05
N ALA A 437 -16.10 4.54 -4.78
CA ALA A 437 -16.69 4.19 -3.48
C ALA A 437 -16.59 2.70 -3.14
N GLN A 438 -16.77 1.80 -4.12
CA GLN A 438 -16.59 0.36 -3.92
C GLN A 438 -15.13 -0.02 -3.72
N ILE A 439 -14.19 0.64 -4.42
CA ILE A 439 -12.75 0.44 -4.19
C ILE A 439 -12.38 0.85 -2.76
N LYS A 440 -12.87 2.01 -2.31
CA LYS A 440 -12.69 2.46 -0.92
C LYS A 440 -13.28 1.47 0.08
N ALA A 441 -14.47 0.94 -0.21
CA ALA A 441 -15.10 -0.09 0.63
C ALA A 441 -14.26 -1.37 0.70
N ALA A 442 -13.71 -1.85 -0.43
CA ALA A 442 -12.83 -3.01 -0.45
C ALA A 442 -11.55 -2.80 0.37
N LEU A 443 -10.93 -1.62 0.29
CA LEU A 443 -9.76 -1.30 1.11
C LEU A 443 -10.10 -1.16 2.60
N ASN A 444 -11.28 -0.65 2.94
CA ASN A 444 -11.72 -0.62 4.34
C ASN A 444 -12.06 -2.02 4.88
N GLN A 445 -12.43 -2.97 4.01
CA GLN A 445 -12.62 -4.38 4.37
C GLN A 445 -11.31 -5.12 4.65
N GLN A 446 -10.15 -4.47 4.51
CA GLN A 446 -8.90 -5.01 5.05
C GLN A 446 -9.00 -5.18 6.56
N VAL A 447 -9.78 -4.33 7.26
CA VAL A 447 -10.22 -4.59 8.64
C VAL A 447 -11.30 -5.67 8.61
N GLN A 448 -10.98 -6.83 9.16
CA GLN A 448 -11.85 -8.01 9.13
C GLN A 448 -12.89 -7.97 10.25
N PRO A 449 -14.03 -8.68 10.12
CA PRO A 449 -15.03 -8.77 11.18
C PRO A 449 -14.44 -9.28 12.50
N ASP A 450 -14.99 -8.85 13.65
CA ASP A 450 -14.49 -9.25 15.00
C ASP A 450 -14.42 -10.76 15.22
N ALA A 451 -15.27 -11.54 14.53
CA ALA A 451 -15.32 -12.99 14.62
C ALA A 451 -14.24 -13.69 13.77
N ALA A 452 -13.51 -12.96 12.93
CA ALA A 452 -12.49 -13.52 12.05
C ALA A 452 -11.23 -13.89 12.83
N SER A 453 -10.61 -15.02 12.48
CA SER A 453 -9.34 -15.52 13.03
C SER A 453 -8.16 -14.57 12.82
N ARG A 454 -8.26 -13.65 11.84
CA ARG A 454 -7.31 -12.57 11.58
C ARG A 454 -8.04 -11.23 11.52
N SER A 455 -7.55 -10.25 12.26
CA SER A 455 -8.19 -8.92 12.35
C SER A 455 -7.89 -7.99 11.17
N PHE A 456 -6.83 -8.26 10.40
CA PHE A 456 -6.45 -7.42 9.26
C PHE A 456 -5.78 -8.22 8.14
N LEU A 457 -6.13 -7.90 6.88
CA LEU A 457 -5.55 -8.47 5.67
C LEU A 457 -5.15 -7.36 4.71
N ARG A 458 -3.85 -7.09 4.56
CA ARG A 458 -3.36 -6.03 3.66
C ARG A 458 -3.37 -6.50 2.22
N LEU A 459 -4.17 -5.83 1.37
CA LEU A 459 -4.18 -6.08 -0.07
C LEU A 459 -2.90 -5.52 -0.71
N GLY A 460 -2.21 -6.36 -1.48
CA GLY A 460 -1.24 -5.90 -2.46
C GLY A 460 -1.96 -5.14 -3.57
N VAL A 461 -1.37 -4.04 -4.04
CA VAL A 461 -2.00 -3.16 -5.03
C VAL A 461 -1.12 -3.01 -6.26
N SER A 462 -1.74 -2.93 -7.44
CA SER A 462 -1.00 -2.81 -8.70
C SER A 462 -0.26 -1.47 -8.82
N LYS A 463 0.74 -1.41 -9.70
CA LYS A 463 1.53 -0.20 -9.91
C LYS A 463 0.64 0.98 -10.31
N GLY A 464 0.91 2.13 -9.71
CA GLY A 464 0.20 3.38 -9.99
C GLY A 464 -1.06 3.61 -9.15
N PHE A 465 -1.56 2.60 -8.43
CA PHE A 465 -2.58 2.80 -7.41
C PHE A 465 -1.92 3.02 -6.05
N GLU A 466 -2.38 4.01 -5.29
CA GLU A 466 -1.88 4.34 -3.96
C GLU A 466 -2.98 4.98 -3.11
N TYR A 467 -2.89 4.87 -1.80
CA TYR A 467 -3.87 5.42 -0.88
C TYR A 467 -3.25 5.82 0.45
N THR A 468 -3.91 6.77 1.11
CA THR A 468 -3.63 7.12 2.51
C THR A 468 -4.74 6.63 3.41
N TYR A 469 -4.42 6.35 4.66
CA TYR A 469 -5.39 5.95 5.67
C TYR A 469 -5.10 6.60 7.03
N ASP A 470 -6.10 6.64 7.88
CA ASP A 470 -5.97 7.05 9.29
C ASP A 470 -5.49 5.83 10.10
N PRO A 471 -4.31 5.88 10.74
CA PRO A 471 -3.73 4.71 11.41
C PRO A 471 -4.39 4.35 12.74
N ASP A 472 -5.26 5.20 13.30
CA ASP A 472 -6.04 4.86 14.51
C ASP A 472 -7.32 4.10 14.16
N THR A 473 -8.00 4.53 13.11
CA THR A 473 -9.28 3.95 12.67
C THR A 473 -9.12 2.93 11.55
N LEU A 474 -7.94 2.84 10.95
CA LEU A 474 -7.61 2.04 9.76
C LEU A 474 -8.52 2.33 8.56
N THR A 475 -9.11 3.53 8.52
CA THR A 475 -10.03 3.93 7.47
C THR A 475 -9.26 4.63 6.35
N VAL A 476 -9.48 4.21 5.11
CA VAL A 476 -8.92 4.90 3.94
C VAL A 476 -9.43 6.33 3.87
N ASP A 477 -8.51 7.29 3.73
CA ASP A 477 -8.84 8.69 3.51
C ASP A 477 -8.99 8.94 2.01
N ARG A 478 -7.88 8.85 1.26
CA ARG A 478 -7.76 9.22 -0.15
C ARG A 478 -7.09 8.13 -0.97
N MET A 479 -7.38 8.13 -2.27
CA MET A 479 -6.83 7.18 -3.23
C MET A 479 -6.46 7.91 -4.51
N TRP A 480 -5.38 7.49 -5.16
CA TRP A 480 -4.92 8.01 -6.43
C TRP A 480 -4.65 6.87 -7.41
N LEU A 481 -4.87 7.16 -8.69
CA LEU A 481 -4.46 6.34 -9.81
C LEU A 481 -3.57 7.17 -10.72
N ASN A 482 -2.29 6.80 -10.81
CA ASN A 482 -1.25 7.50 -11.56
C ASN A 482 -1.16 8.99 -11.19
N GLY A 483 -1.20 9.29 -9.89
CA GLY A 483 -1.17 10.65 -9.35
C GLY A 483 -2.47 11.45 -9.54
N THR A 484 -3.51 10.85 -10.14
CA THR A 484 -4.83 11.48 -10.25
C THR A 484 -5.74 10.99 -9.13
N PRO A 485 -6.35 11.87 -8.32
CA PRO A 485 -7.30 11.46 -7.29
C PRO A 485 -8.45 10.62 -7.86
N ILE A 486 -8.82 9.55 -7.16
CA ILE A 486 -9.99 8.73 -7.50
C ILE A 486 -11.27 9.54 -7.21
N ASP A 487 -12.16 9.60 -8.20
CA ASP A 487 -13.53 10.08 -8.02
C ASP A 487 -14.38 8.92 -7.49
N LEU A 488 -14.96 9.10 -6.29
CA LEU A 488 -15.78 8.07 -5.65
C LEU A 488 -17.01 7.66 -6.47
N ALA A 489 -17.52 8.54 -7.35
CA ALA A 489 -18.66 8.25 -8.20
C ALA A 489 -18.28 7.67 -9.58
N ALA A 490 -17.01 7.81 -9.99
CA ALA A 490 -16.54 7.27 -11.27
C ALA A 490 -16.31 5.77 -11.18
N THR A 491 -16.42 5.09 -12.32
CA THR A 491 -16.17 3.66 -12.48
C THR A 491 -14.75 3.43 -12.99
N TYR A 492 -14.10 2.40 -12.47
CA TYR A 492 -12.77 1.95 -12.83
C TYR A 492 -12.80 0.45 -13.14
N SER A 493 -12.02 0.03 -14.14
CA SER A 493 -11.83 -1.38 -14.44
C SER A 493 -10.81 -1.99 -13.48
N VAL A 494 -11.24 -2.98 -12.71
CA VAL A 494 -10.48 -3.61 -11.63
C VAL A 494 -10.37 -5.11 -11.86
N THR A 495 -9.17 -5.66 -11.72
CA THR A 495 -8.93 -7.10 -11.76
C THR A 495 -8.56 -7.63 -10.38
N VAL A 496 -9.13 -8.77 -10.00
CA VAL A 496 -8.71 -9.56 -8.84
C VAL A 496 -8.69 -11.03 -9.23
N ASN A 497 -8.12 -11.89 -8.37
CA ASN A 497 -8.27 -13.33 -8.54
C ASN A 497 -9.74 -13.76 -8.32
N SER A 498 -10.11 -14.93 -8.85
CA SER A 498 -11.47 -15.48 -8.79
C SER A 498 -12.01 -15.57 -7.37
N PHE A 499 -11.17 -15.94 -6.40
CA PHE A 499 -11.51 -16.01 -4.99
C PHE A 499 -11.98 -14.65 -4.42
N LEU A 500 -11.17 -13.59 -4.56
CA LEU A 500 -11.56 -12.24 -4.17
C LEU A 500 -12.78 -11.74 -4.95
N SER A 501 -12.88 -12.11 -6.23
CA SER A 501 -14.02 -11.71 -7.06
C SER A 501 -15.34 -12.23 -6.49
N ALA A 502 -15.35 -13.39 -5.83
CA ALA A 502 -16.53 -13.96 -5.20
C ALA A 502 -16.81 -13.40 -3.80
N GLY A 503 -15.95 -12.50 -3.29
CA GLY A 503 -16.05 -11.93 -1.94
C GLY A 503 -15.28 -12.71 -0.87
N GLY A 504 -14.36 -13.60 -1.28
CA GLY A 504 -13.45 -14.29 -0.37
C GLY A 504 -12.64 -13.34 0.52
N ASP A 505 -12.13 -13.85 1.64
CA ASP A 505 -11.45 -13.07 2.70
C ASP A 505 -12.32 -11.90 3.21
N ASN A 506 -13.64 -12.07 3.20
CA ASN A 506 -14.65 -11.07 3.58
C ASN A 506 -14.64 -9.77 2.75
N PHE A 507 -13.98 -9.75 1.58
CA PHE A 507 -13.97 -8.60 0.66
C PHE A 507 -15.23 -8.52 -0.21
N SER A 508 -16.40 -8.49 0.43
CA SER A 508 -17.72 -8.47 -0.24
C SER A 508 -17.93 -7.30 -1.21
N ALA A 509 -17.14 -6.22 -1.12
CA ALA A 509 -17.17 -5.13 -2.09
C ALA A 509 -16.83 -5.59 -3.52
N PHE A 510 -15.92 -6.57 -3.67
CA PHE A 510 -15.59 -7.17 -4.97
C PHE A 510 -16.72 -8.05 -5.51
N ALA A 511 -17.48 -8.73 -4.63
CA ALA A 511 -18.65 -9.50 -5.04
C ALA A 511 -19.70 -8.61 -5.73
N GLY A 512 -19.87 -7.39 -5.23
CA GLY A 512 -20.80 -6.38 -5.76
C GLY A 512 -20.36 -5.65 -7.04
N GLY A 513 -19.21 -5.99 -7.63
CA GLY A 513 -18.75 -5.41 -8.89
C GLY A 513 -19.65 -5.73 -10.07
N THR A 514 -19.73 -4.82 -11.03
CA THR A 514 -20.56 -4.96 -12.24
C THR A 514 -19.72 -5.40 -13.44
N ASN A 515 -20.37 -5.85 -14.53
CA ASN A 515 -19.70 -6.33 -15.74
C ASN A 515 -18.60 -7.39 -15.48
N LYS A 516 -18.78 -8.18 -14.41
CA LYS A 516 -17.82 -9.19 -13.98
C LYS A 516 -17.60 -10.20 -15.10
N LYS A 517 -16.33 -10.43 -15.42
CA LYS A 517 -15.89 -11.32 -16.48
C LYS A 517 -14.67 -12.09 -16.02
N ASP A 518 -14.83 -13.41 -15.88
CA ASP A 518 -13.67 -14.29 -15.85
C ASP A 518 -12.97 -14.23 -17.21
N THR A 519 -11.69 -13.88 -17.20
CA THR A 519 -10.89 -13.70 -18.42
C THR A 519 -10.41 -15.04 -18.98
N GLY A 520 -10.54 -16.13 -18.22
CA GLY A 520 -9.94 -17.43 -18.50
C GLY A 520 -8.43 -17.47 -18.33
N MET A 521 -7.80 -16.36 -17.94
CA MET A 521 -6.37 -16.31 -17.63
C MET A 521 -6.13 -16.87 -16.24
N VAL A 522 -5.25 -17.87 -16.13
CA VAL A 522 -4.82 -18.44 -14.85
C VAL A 522 -3.69 -17.58 -14.27
N ASP A 523 -3.70 -17.38 -12.95
CA ASP A 523 -2.70 -16.60 -12.20
C ASP A 523 -1.24 -17.00 -12.51
N LEU A 524 -0.92 -18.29 -12.46
CA LEU A 524 0.40 -18.80 -12.81
C LEU A 524 0.78 -18.51 -14.25
N GLN A 525 -0.15 -18.67 -15.20
CA GLN A 525 0.14 -18.36 -16.60
C GLN A 525 0.38 -16.85 -16.78
N ALA A 526 -0.36 -15.99 -16.08
CA ALA A 526 -0.12 -14.56 -16.07
C ALA A 526 1.28 -14.21 -15.56
N MET A 527 1.75 -14.86 -14.48
CA MET A 527 3.13 -14.70 -13.98
C MET A 527 4.16 -15.18 -14.99
N VAL A 528 3.95 -16.34 -15.62
CA VAL A 528 4.84 -16.87 -16.67
C VAL A 528 4.95 -15.88 -17.83
N ASP A 529 3.83 -15.38 -18.35
CA ASP A 529 3.79 -14.42 -19.45
C ASP A 529 4.45 -13.08 -19.06
N TYR A 530 4.24 -12.63 -17.83
CA TYR A 530 4.85 -11.39 -17.32
C TYR A 530 6.38 -11.53 -17.18
N MET A 531 6.85 -12.67 -16.69
CA MET A 531 8.29 -12.94 -16.60
C MET A 531 8.92 -13.10 -17.99
N ASP A 532 8.22 -13.70 -18.95
CA ASP A 532 8.70 -13.78 -20.34
C ASP A 532 8.87 -12.38 -20.96
N GLU A 533 7.93 -11.47 -20.71
CA GLU A 533 7.97 -10.08 -21.20
C GLU A 533 9.03 -9.22 -20.50
N PHE A 534 9.19 -9.34 -19.18
CA PHE A 534 9.97 -8.37 -18.38
C PHE A 534 11.23 -8.92 -17.71
N ALA A 535 11.44 -10.23 -17.75
CA ALA A 535 12.52 -10.89 -17.01
C ALA A 535 13.36 -11.85 -17.85
N ASN A 536 13.01 -12.15 -19.11
CA ASN A 536 13.69 -13.16 -19.92
C ASN A 536 15.00 -12.62 -20.54
N THR A 537 16.16 -13.11 -20.08
CA THR A 537 17.48 -12.49 -20.36
C THR A 537 18.29 -13.14 -21.51
N ALA A 538 17.65 -13.72 -22.54
CA ALA A 538 18.41 -14.21 -23.69
C ALA A 538 18.94 -13.11 -24.64
N GLU A 539 18.30 -11.93 -24.72
CA GLU A 539 18.62 -10.88 -25.73
C GLU A 539 18.61 -9.41 -25.23
N GLY A 540 18.78 -9.14 -23.93
CA GLY A 540 19.26 -7.81 -23.47
C GLY A 540 18.29 -6.88 -22.73
N ASP A 541 17.22 -7.38 -22.12
CA ASP A 541 16.45 -6.63 -21.12
C ASP A 541 16.93 -6.99 -19.70
N ALA A 542 16.92 -6.02 -18.79
CA ALA A 542 17.46 -6.15 -17.43
C ALA A 542 16.66 -7.17 -16.58
N PRO A 543 17.23 -7.75 -15.51
CA PRO A 543 16.46 -8.57 -14.56
C PRO A 543 15.29 -7.76 -14.00
N LEU A 544 14.18 -8.45 -13.69
CA LEU A 544 12.97 -7.81 -13.17
C LEU A 544 13.31 -6.99 -11.92
N PRO A 545 13.11 -5.66 -11.94
CA PRO A 545 13.48 -4.80 -10.83
C PRO A 545 12.48 -4.93 -9.69
N ILE A 546 12.98 -4.88 -8.46
CA ILE A 546 12.16 -4.75 -7.25
C ILE A 546 11.80 -3.29 -6.99
N SER A 547 10.65 -3.04 -6.38
CA SER A 547 10.28 -1.73 -5.85
C SER A 547 9.91 -1.88 -4.37
N TYR A 548 10.62 -1.16 -3.50
CA TYR A 548 10.29 -1.05 -2.07
C TYR A 548 9.38 0.16 -1.79
N ARG A 549 8.77 0.75 -2.83
CA ARG A 549 7.82 1.84 -2.70
C ARG A 549 6.58 1.35 -1.95
N GLN A 550 6.21 2.06 -0.89
CA GLN A 550 4.95 1.86 -0.18
C GLN A 550 3.80 2.51 -0.95
N GLN A 551 2.66 1.83 -0.99
CA GLN A 551 1.46 2.27 -1.69
C GLN A 551 0.28 2.53 -0.72
N ALA A 552 0.39 2.10 0.54
CA ALA A 552 -0.54 2.38 1.63
C ALA A 552 0.16 3.16 2.75
N ILE A 553 -0.13 4.46 2.88
CA ILE A 553 0.54 5.31 3.87
C ILE A 553 -0.43 5.76 4.97
N GLY A 554 -0.07 5.52 6.23
CA GLY A 554 -0.81 6.09 7.35
C GLY A 554 -0.45 7.56 7.58
N VAL A 555 -1.46 8.41 7.73
CA VAL A 555 -1.31 9.85 8.01
C VAL A 555 -2.18 10.19 9.21
N ASP A 556 -1.57 10.66 10.29
CA ASP A 556 -2.24 10.99 11.55
C ASP A 556 -2.07 12.49 11.85
N PHE A 557 -3.17 13.23 11.86
CA PHE A 557 -3.16 14.63 12.30
C PHE A 557 -3.51 14.69 13.79
N PRO A 558 -2.87 15.58 14.58
CA PRO A 558 -3.22 15.72 15.99
C PRO A 558 -4.68 16.14 16.15
N ASP A 559 -5.33 15.71 17.24
CA ASP A 559 -6.75 15.99 17.53
C ASP A 559 -7.12 17.48 17.47
N ASP A 560 -6.16 18.37 17.77
CA ASP A 560 -6.33 19.82 17.77
C ASP A 560 -5.89 20.49 16.45
N ALA A 561 -5.60 19.70 15.40
CA ALA A 561 -5.28 20.20 14.07
C ALA A 561 -6.40 21.11 13.54
N PRO A 562 -6.08 22.34 13.11
CA PRO A 562 -7.09 23.26 12.63
C PRO A 562 -7.64 22.83 11.27
N ALA A 563 -8.94 23.02 11.06
CA ALA A 563 -9.57 22.75 9.76
C ALA A 563 -8.99 23.59 8.61
N THR A 564 -8.32 24.71 8.90
CA THR A 564 -7.57 25.50 7.90
C THR A 564 -6.32 26.11 8.51
N TYR A 565 -5.23 26.16 7.75
CA TYR A 565 -3.93 26.69 8.15
C TYR A 565 -3.67 28.09 7.59
N ARG A 566 -3.05 28.96 8.38
CA ARG A 566 -2.60 30.28 7.93
C ARG A 566 -1.22 30.21 7.29
N ALA A 567 -1.14 30.55 6.00
CA ALA A 567 0.11 30.74 5.29
C ALA A 567 1.08 31.67 6.04
N GLY A 568 2.35 31.27 6.14
CA GLY A 568 3.45 32.05 6.71
C GLY A 568 3.53 32.08 8.24
N SER A 569 2.62 31.42 8.96
CA SER A 569 2.63 31.45 10.44
C SER A 569 2.09 30.20 11.13
N ALA A 570 1.20 29.43 10.49
CA ALA A 570 0.72 28.18 11.06
C ALA A 570 1.68 27.03 10.74
N HIS A 571 1.93 26.21 11.75
CA HIS A 571 2.58 24.93 11.64
C HIS A 571 1.55 23.89 11.19
N VAL A 572 1.90 23.09 10.19
CA VAL A 572 1.18 21.90 9.78
C VAL A 572 1.93 20.72 10.38
N GLN A 573 1.29 20.05 11.33
CA GLN A 573 1.85 18.91 12.04
C GLN A 573 1.04 17.66 11.73
N PHE A 574 1.72 16.56 11.45
CA PHE A 574 1.14 15.23 11.28
C PHE A 574 2.22 14.17 11.43
N ASP A 575 1.83 12.99 11.88
CA ASP A 575 2.68 11.80 11.91
C ASP A 575 2.40 10.92 10.70
N LEU A 576 3.42 10.16 10.33
CA LEU A 576 3.41 9.22 9.22
C LEU A 576 3.74 7.83 9.72
N THR A 577 3.10 6.84 9.11
CA THR A 577 3.37 5.41 9.34
C THR A 577 3.36 4.64 8.02
N SER A 578 3.76 3.37 8.07
CA SER A 578 3.83 2.48 6.89
C SER A 578 4.76 3.02 5.80
N LEU A 579 5.87 3.65 6.20
CA LEU A 579 6.91 4.12 5.28
C LEU A 579 7.91 3.03 4.91
N SER A 580 7.79 1.81 5.44
CA SER A 580 8.77 0.74 5.21
C SER A 580 8.14 -0.63 5.09
N MET A 581 8.53 -1.38 4.06
CA MET A 581 8.20 -2.80 3.93
C MET A 581 8.72 -3.58 5.15
N THR A 582 7.96 -4.57 5.61
CA THR A 582 8.31 -5.33 6.84
C THR A 582 9.11 -6.59 6.56
N GLU A 583 9.33 -6.94 5.30
CA GLU A 583 10.15 -8.08 4.86
C GLU A 583 11.64 -7.93 5.25
N VAL A 584 12.28 -9.07 5.52
CA VAL A 584 13.68 -9.10 6.00
C VAL A 584 14.62 -8.60 4.90
N GLY A 585 15.42 -7.57 5.22
CA GLY A 585 16.40 -7.00 4.29
C GLY A 585 15.83 -5.97 3.32
N ALA A 586 14.58 -5.53 3.51
CA ALA A 586 13.98 -4.45 2.74
C ALA A 586 14.81 -3.16 2.79
N VAL A 587 14.82 -2.42 1.68
CA VAL A 587 15.34 -1.05 1.65
C VAL A 587 14.37 -0.15 2.41
N THR A 588 14.91 0.73 3.25
CA THR A 588 14.15 1.67 4.07
C THR A 588 14.59 3.10 3.77
N ASP A 589 13.69 4.06 3.96
CA ASP A 589 14.03 5.48 3.93
C ASP A 589 14.70 5.89 5.24
N ASP A 590 15.74 6.73 5.16
CA ASP A 590 16.33 7.36 6.34
C ASP A 590 15.56 8.63 6.74
N ASN A 591 14.90 9.24 5.74
CA ASN A 591 14.16 10.48 5.91
C ASN A 591 13.08 10.63 4.83
N VAL A 592 12.07 11.42 5.17
CA VAL A 592 11.10 11.95 4.21
C VAL A 592 11.32 13.44 4.01
N THR A 593 11.20 13.90 2.77
CA THR A 593 11.24 15.32 2.41
C THR A 593 9.84 15.80 2.08
N VAL A 594 9.42 16.89 2.71
CA VAL A 594 8.11 17.51 2.51
C VAL A 594 8.26 18.73 1.61
N ARG A 595 7.47 18.77 0.53
CA ARG A 595 7.49 19.83 -0.48
C ARG A 595 6.11 20.43 -0.68
N LEU A 596 6.07 21.71 -1.05
CA LEU A 596 4.88 22.36 -1.61
C LEU A 596 5.26 22.96 -2.97
N GLY A 597 4.74 22.36 -4.03
CA GLY A 597 5.20 22.66 -5.39
C GLY A 597 6.71 22.42 -5.53
N GLY A 598 7.46 23.41 -6.01
CA GLY A 598 8.92 23.33 -6.15
C GLY A 598 9.72 23.62 -4.88
N THR A 599 9.09 23.91 -3.75
CA THR A 599 9.76 24.37 -2.52
C THR A 599 9.83 23.25 -1.48
N THR A 600 11.03 22.89 -1.05
CA THR A 600 11.23 22.02 0.14
C THR A 600 10.89 22.80 1.41
N LEU A 601 9.99 22.25 2.22
CA LEU A 601 9.59 22.82 3.51
C LEU A 601 10.40 22.23 4.67
N GLY A 602 10.78 20.94 4.58
CA GLY A 602 11.56 20.26 5.60
C GLY A 602 11.95 18.84 5.19
N THR A 603 12.87 18.25 5.95
CA THR A 603 13.27 16.85 5.85
C THR A 603 13.24 16.27 7.27
N PHE A 604 12.56 15.14 7.44
CA PHE A 604 12.25 14.55 8.74
C PHE A 604 12.79 13.13 8.79
N PRO A 605 13.45 12.71 9.88
CA PRO A 605 13.99 11.37 10.01
C PRO A 605 12.87 10.33 10.00
N VAL A 606 13.15 9.17 9.42
CA VAL A 606 12.29 7.99 9.49
C VAL A 606 12.85 7.03 10.53
N GLU A 607 12.01 6.62 11.46
CA GLU A 607 12.32 5.59 12.44
C GLU A 607 11.68 4.27 12.02
N THR A 608 12.51 3.31 11.62
CA THR A 608 12.04 1.97 11.22
C THR A 608 12.30 0.98 12.35
N VAL A 609 11.25 0.62 13.07
CA VAL A 609 11.28 -0.40 14.10
C VAL A 609 10.26 -1.48 13.76
N ARG A 610 10.73 -2.73 13.60
CA ARG A 610 9.84 -3.89 13.37
C ARG A 610 9.13 -4.38 14.65
N THR A 611 9.02 -3.57 15.70
CA THR A 611 8.48 -4.01 17.01
C THR A 611 6.97 -3.92 17.10
N THR A 612 6.37 -4.80 17.89
CA THR A 612 4.97 -4.72 18.32
C THR A 612 4.86 -4.28 19.79
N PRO A 613 4.01 -3.28 20.14
CA PRO A 613 3.36 -2.27 19.30
C PRO A 613 4.20 -1.00 19.10
N VAL A 614 4.00 -0.33 17.96
CA VAL A 614 4.52 1.03 17.71
C VAL A 614 3.66 2.03 18.50
N VAL A 615 4.28 2.96 19.22
CA VAL A 615 3.57 3.99 20.00
C VAL A 615 3.80 5.35 19.35
N LEU A 616 2.73 5.98 18.87
CA LEU A 616 2.75 7.34 18.31
C LEU A 616 1.75 8.21 19.08
N ASN A 617 2.11 9.47 19.36
CA ASN A 617 1.32 10.40 20.18
C ASN A 617 0.87 9.82 21.55
N GLY A 618 1.60 8.84 22.09
CA GLY A 618 1.27 8.16 23.34
C GLY A 618 0.23 7.04 23.20
N THR A 619 -0.23 6.72 21.98
CA THR A 619 -1.19 5.66 21.68
C THR A 619 -0.50 4.51 20.94
N ALA A 620 -0.75 3.27 21.38
CA ALA A 620 -0.30 2.08 20.67
C ALA A 620 -1.11 1.93 19.38
N LYS A 621 -0.43 1.99 18.23
CA LYS A 621 -1.05 1.83 16.91
C LYS A 621 -1.14 0.35 16.53
N ASN A 622 -1.88 0.05 15.46
CA ASN A 622 -1.98 -1.30 14.89
C ASN A 622 -0.58 -1.92 14.72
N THR A 623 -0.46 -3.20 15.06
CA THR A 623 0.81 -3.94 15.01
C THR A 623 1.16 -4.51 13.64
N ASN A 624 0.27 -4.37 12.67
CA ASN A 624 0.35 -5.14 11.43
C ASN A 624 1.19 -4.48 10.33
N ASP A 625 1.23 -3.16 10.21
CA ASP A 625 1.92 -2.51 9.08
C ASP A 625 2.53 -1.13 9.37
N GLU A 626 2.58 -0.71 10.63
CA GLU A 626 2.94 0.68 10.98
C GLU A 626 4.48 0.91 11.06
N SER A 627 5.24 0.15 10.27
CA SER A 627 6.71 0.21 10.23
C SER A 627 7.21 1.38 9.39
N GLY A 628 8.24 2.07 9.88
CA GLY A 628 8.75 3.30 9.27
C GLY A 628 7.85 4.47 9.61
N THR A 629 8.24 5.24 10.61
CA THR A 629 7.45 6.36 11.14
C THR A 629 8.21 7.68 11.04
N ALA A 630 7.50 8.79 10.87
CA ALA A 630 8.10 10.12 10.86
C ALA A 630 7.11 11.17 11.38
N SER A 631 7.59 12.08 12.21
CA SER A 631 6.81 13.24 12.67
C SER A 631 7.16 14.48 11.84
N VAL A 632 6.16 15.03 11.16
CA VAL A 632 6.31 16.20 10.29
C VAL A 632 5.84 17.45 11.02
N ASP A 633 6.64 18.51 10.94
CA ASP A 633 6.27 19.87 11.37
C ASP A 633 6.81 20.90 10.38
N VAL A 634 5.92 21.47 9.56
CA VAL A 634 6.29 22.45 8.51
C VAL A 634 5.47 23.73 8.61
N VAL A 635 6.08 24.86 8.20
CA VAL A 635 5.36 26.13 8.04
C VAL A 635 5.08 26.36 6.56
N LEU A 636 3.80 26.63 6.23
CA LEU A 636 3.42 26.96 4.86
C LEU A 636 4.05 28.29 4.42
N PRO A 637 4.59 28.40 3.19
CA PRO A 637 5.08 29.67 2.65
C PRO A 637 4.02 30.79 2.72
N ALA A 638 4.43 32.03 2.99
CA ALA A 638 3.50 33.17 3.14
C ALA A 638 2.66 33.45 1.88
N LEU A 639 3.17 33.09 0.69
CA LEU A 639 2.50 33.28 -0.59
C LEU A 639 1.67 32.08 -1.03
N THR A 640 1.53 31.04 -0.21
CA THR A 640 0.64 29.92 -0.52
C THR A 640 -0.78 30.44 -0.82
N PRO A 641 -1.42 30.02 -1.93
CA PRO A 641 -2.78 30.39 -2.27
C PRO A 641 -3.80 29.95 -1.20
N GLU A 642 -4.96 30.62 -1.15
CA GLU A 642 -6.08 30.17 -0.31
C GLU A 642 -6.79 28.95 -0.94
N GLY A 643 -7.41 28.12 -0.10
CA GLY A 643 -8.04 26.85 -0.48
C GLY A 643 -7.09 25.65 -0.34
N THR A 644 -7.44 24.53 -0.98
CA THR A 644 -6.67 23.27 -0.90
C THR A 644 -5.27 23.45 -1.49
N SER A 645 -4.25 23.15 -0.69
CA SER A 645 -2.85 23.04 -1.09
C SER A 645 -2.36 21.63 -0.81
N THR A 646 -1.54 21.07 -1.69
CA THR A 646 -1.05 19.69 -1.54
C THR A 646 0.41 19.67 -1.17
N LEU A 647 0.72 19.12 0.01
CA LEU A 647 2.09 18.76 0.38
C LEU A 647 2.45 17.44 -0.31
N VAL A 648 3.63 17.36 -0.90
CA VAL A 648 4.18 16.11 -1.43
C VAL A 648 5.25 15.64 -0.46
N VAL A 649 5.09 14.43 0.04
CA VAL A 649 6.06 13.75 0.90
C VAL A 649 6.80 12.73 0.04
N GLU A 650 8.12 12.65 0.18
CA GLU A 650 8.97 11.76 -0.61
C GLU A 650 10.08 11.13 0.24
N GLY A 651 10.16 9.81 0.24
CA GLY A 651 11.23 9.02 0.85
C GLY A 651 12.51 9.01 0.02
N ASN A 652 13.67 9.12 0.67
CA ASN A 652 14.95 9.35 0.00
C ASN A 652 15.57 8.14 -0.70
N ASN A 653 15.22 6.91 -0.31
CA ASN A 653 15.83 5.67 -0.76
C ASN A 653 14.84 4.77 -1.52
N THR A 654 13.59 4.67 -1.05
CA THR A 654 12.57 3.77 -1.63
C THR A 654 11.83 4.40 -2.82
N GLY A 655 11.84 5.73 -2.92
CA GLY A 655 11.01 6.46 -3.88
C GLY A 655 9.52 6.49 -3.51
N THR A 656 9.17 6.12 -2.27
CA THR A 656 7.83 6.32 -1.72
C THR A 656 7.45 7.79 -1.82
N SER A 657 6.30 8.07 -2.43
CA SER A 657 5.82 9.44 -2.60
C SER A 657 4.31 9.48 -2.56
N PHE A 658 3.75 10.43 -1.81
CA PHE A 658 2.31 10.57 -1.62
C PHE A 658 1.94 12.02 -1.30
N GLU A 659 0.64 12.33 -1.42
CA GLU A 659 0.09 13.66 -1.27
C GLU A 659 -0.64 13.83 0.07
N VAL A 660 -0.29 14.88 0.82
CA VAL A 660 -0.98 15.30 2.06
C VAL A 660 -1.62 16.67 1.83
N PRO A 661 -2.92 16.72 1.53
CA PRO A 661 -3.64 17.96 1.27
C PRO A 661 -3.98 18.69 2.56
N VAL A 662 -3.86 20.01 2.52
CA VAL A 662 -4.15 20.93 3.63
C VAL A 662 -4.97 22.11 3.13
N GLU A 663 -5.94 22.55 3.93
CA GLU A 663 -6.75 23.71 3.59
C GLU A 663 -6.10 25.01 4.08
N VAL A 664 -5.91 25.98 3.20
CA VAL A 664 -5.27 27.26 3.53
C VAL A 664 -6.33 28.34 3.71
N SER A 665 -6.30 29.01 4.87
CA SER A 665 -7.27 30.06 5.21
C SER A 665 -7.28 31.20 4.18
N PRO A 666 -8.45 31.80 3.90
CA PRO A 666 -8.55 32.98 3.06
C PRO A 666 -7.73 34.16 3.58
N LYS A 667 -7.12 34.92 2.67
CA LYS A 667 -6.34 36.12 3.04
C LYS A 667 -7.25 37.33 3.16
N ALA A 668 -6.95 38.25 4.09
CA ALA A 668 -7.76 39.45 4.24
C ALA A 668 -7.64 40.33 2.97
N PRO A 669 -8.75 40.73 2.33
CA PRO A 669 -8.69 41.51 1.10
C PRO A 669 -8.08 42.88 1.36
N THR A 670 -7.33 43.37 0.36
CA THR A 670 -6.68 44.68 0.38
C THR A 670 -6.96 45.48 -0.88
N THR A 671 -6.76 46.80 -0.79
CA THR A 671 -6.61 47.67 -1.96
C THR A 671 -5.34 48.49 -1.80
N VAL A 672 -4.56 48.66 -2.87
CA VAL A 672 -3.39 49.53 -2.90
C VAL A 672 -3.71 50.85 -3.61
N ALA A 673 -3.33 51.96 -2.99
CA ALA A 673 -3.49 53.30 -3.51
C ALA A 673 -2.17 54.07 -3.46
N GLY A 674 -2.01 55.02 -4.37
CA GLY A 674 -0.85 55.90 -4.41
C GLY A 674 -1.24 57.35 -4.56
N ALA A 675 -0.39 58.23 -4.03
CA ALA A 675 -0.49 59.67 -4.21
C ALA A 675 0.90 60.23 -4.56
N VAL A 676 0.96 61.02 -5.63
CA VAL A 676 2.16 61.73 -6.03
C VAL A 676 1.82 63.22 -6.07
N ASP A 677 2.51 64.01 -5.26
CA ASP A 677 2.41 65.46 -5.32
C ASP A 677 2.96 65.95 -6.68
N GLN A 678 2.31 66.95 -7.29
CA GLN A 678 2.81 67.51 -8.55
C GLN A 678 4.25 68.01 -8.39
N TYR A 679 5.14 67.63 -9.31
CA TYR A 679 6.54 68.03 -9.25
C TYR A 679 7.04 68.51 -10.61
N THR A 680 8.20 69.17 -10.61
CA THR A 680 8.76 69.80 -11.80
C THR A 680 9.77 68.87 -12.46
N TYR A 681 9.69 68.70 -13.78
CA TYR A 681 10.64 67.91 -14.55
C TYR A 681 12.08 68.34 -14.30
N GLY A 682 12.96 67.37 -14.02
CA GLY A 682 14.33 67.62 -13.57
C GLY A 682 14.53 67.58 -12.06
N LYS A 683 13.44 67.52 -11.28
CA LYS A 683 13.46 67.22 -9.84
C LYS A 683 12.81 65.88 -9.56
N GLU A 684 13.25 65.19 -8.50
CA GLU A 684 12.66 63.93 -8.05
C GLU A 684 11.23 64.16 -7.56
N GLY A 685 10.35 63.19 -7.84
CA GLY A 685 9.02 63.11 -7.27
C GLY A 685 9.01 62.12 -6.11
N LEU A 686 7.98 62.18 -5.27
CA LEU A 686 7.75 61.19 -4.23
C LEU A 686 6.37 60.56 -4.40
N LEU A 687 6.34 59.25 -4.61
CA LEU A 687 5.12 58.46 -4.55
C LEU A 687 4.93 57.99 -3.12
N LYS A 688 3.81 58.38 -2.50
CA LYS A 688 3.33 57.84 -1.22
C LYS A 688 2.36 56.71 -1.54
N ILE A 689 2.56 55.55 -0.92
CA ILE A 689 1.77 54.34 -1.14
C ILE A 689 1.06 53.98 0.15
N ALA A 690 -0.20 53.59 0.04
CA ALA A 690 -1.01 53.11 1.14
C ALA A 690 -1.77 51.85 0.73
N VAL A 691 -1.83 50.86 1.61
CA VAL A 691 -2.71 49.69 1.51
C VAL A 691 -3.85 49.86 2.51
N SER A 692 -5.06 49.41 2.18
CA SER A 692 -6.28 49.61 2.98
C SER A 692 -6.22 49.03 4.41
N ARG A 693 -5.24 48.18 4.71
CA ARG A 693 -5.00 47.61 6.03
C ARG A 693 -3.80 48.32 6.66
N ASP A 694 -4.03 48.94 7.80
CA ASP A 694 -3.03 49.72 8.54
C ASP A 694 -1.94 48.88 9.20
N THR A 695 -2.10 47.56 9.24
CA THR A 695 -1.08 46.60 9.64
C THR A 695 -0.40 45.90 8.47
N ALA A 696 -0.72 46.22 7.21
CA ALA A 696 -0.12 45.56 6.07
C ALA A 696 1.37 45.90 5.90
N ASP A 697 2.19 44.88 5.78
CA ASP A 697 3.61 44.90 5.46
C ASP A 697 3.86 44.25 4.08
N GLY A 698 5.13 44.10 3.68
CA GLY A 698 5.51 43.55 2.37
C GLY A 698 5.78 44.62 1.32
N ASP A 699 5.85 44.22 0.04
CA ASP A 699 6.34 45.06 -1.04
C ASP A 699 5.24 45.48 -2.03
N VAL A 700 5.37 46.69 -2.56
CA VAL A 700 4.60 47.21 -3.70
C VAL A 700 5.54 47.46 -4.87
N GLN A 701 5.31 46.75 -5.96
CA GLN A 701 5.97 47.00 -7.23
C GLN A 701 5.23 48.09 -7.99
N VAL A 702 6.01 49.02 -8.58
CA VAL A 702 5.46 50.19 -9.27
C VAL A 702 5.92 50.17 -10.72
N PHE A 703 4.96 50.16 -11.63
CA PHE A 703 5.19 50.10 -13.08
C PHE A 703 4.74 51.40 -13.76
N ASP A 704 5.42 51.79 -14.83
CA ASP A 704 4.95 52.87 -15.69
C ASP A 704 3.90 52.38 -16.70
N ALA A 705 3.37 53.29 -17.52
CA ALA A 705 2.30 53.00 -18.48
C ALA A 705 2.68 51.99 -19.60
N ASN A 706 3.96 51.58 -19.70
CA ASN A 706 4.40 50.54 -20.63
C ASN A 706 4.81 49.26 -19.87
N ASP A 707 4.32 49.07 -18.64
CA ASP A 707 4.65 47.94 -17.75
C ASP A 707 6.15 47.79 -17.43
N VAL A 708 6.93 48.87 -17.54
CA VAL A 708 8.33 48.85 -17.12
C VAL A 708 8.42 49.17 -15.63
N LEU A 709 9.09 48.30 -14.87
CA LEU A 709 9.32 48.50 -13.44
C LEU A 709 10.05 49.84 -13.21
N VAL A 710 9.45 50.67 -12.35
CA VAL A 710 9.98 51.95 -11.90
C VAL A 710 10.79 51.74 -10.62
N GLY A 711 10.29 50.88 -9.73
CA GLY A 711 10.96 50.47 -8.50
C GLY A 711 10.00 49.70 -7.59
N THR A 712 10.54 49.24 -6.45
CA THR A 712 9.79 48.53 -5.41
C THR A 712 9.82 49.36 -4.13
N ALA A 713 8.70 49.45 -3.44
CA ALA A 713 8.59 50.11 -2.13
C ALA A 713 8.14 49.11 -1.08
N SER A 714 8.92 48.98 -0.01
CA SER A 714 8.52 48.20 1.16
C SER A 714 7.54 49.00 2.03
N LEU A 715 6.55 48.31 2.57
CA LEU A 715 5.52 48.84 3.43
C LEU A 715 5.86 48.58 4.90
N THR A 716 5.48 49.54 5.75
CA THR A 716 5.44 49.40 7.20
C THR A 716 4.16 50.04 7.69
N ALA A 717 3.34 49.28 8.43
CA ALA A 717 2.02 49.74 8.90
C ALA A 717 1.15 50.32 7.76
N GLY A 718 1.03 49.55 6.68
CA GLY A 718 0.22 49.85 5.49
C GLY A 718 0.77 50.96 4.60
N ARG A 719 1.98 51.49 4.88
CA ARG A 719 2.51 52.68 4.20
C ARG A 719 3.94 52.48 3.69
N GLY A 720 4.22 53.01 2.51
CA GLY A 720 5.56 53.04 1.93
C GLY A 720 5.74 54.24 1.02
N THR A 721 6.97 54.46 0.58
CA THR A 721 7.28 55.54 -0.37
C THR A 721 8.27 55.08 -1.43
N LEU A 722 8.11 55.57 -2.65
CA LEU A 722 9.07 55.38 -3.74
C LEU A 722 9.49 56.73 -4.32
N VAL A 723 10.80 56.96 -4.45
CA VAL A 723 11.33 58.14 -5.13
C VAL A 723 11.19 57.94 -6.64
N LEU A 724 10.47 58.86 -7.30
CA LEU A 724 10.29 58.85 -8.74
C LEU A 724 11.45 59.59 -9.42
N PRO A 725 12.14 58.96 -10.39
CA PRO A 725 13.33 59.56 -10.99
C PRO A 725 13.04 60.90 -11.66
N ALA A 726 13.93 61.86 -11.46
CA ALA A 726 13.74 63.26 -11.83
C ALA A 726 13.44 63.53 -13.32
N LYS A 727 13.87 62.62 -14.21
CA LYS A 727 13.80 62.80 -15.67
C LYS A 727 13.09 61.66 -16.40
N ARG A 728 12.51 60.68 -15.68
CA ARG A 728 11.84 59.51 -16.29
C ARG A 728 10.49 59.88 -16.89
N PHE A 729 9.69 60.67 -16.18
CA PHE A 729 8.32 61.04 -16.57
C PHE A 729 8.29 62.39 -17.28
N LYS A 730 7.66 62.46 -18.45
CA LYS A 730 7.58 63.69 -19.25
C LYS A 730 6.56 64.67 -18.64
N PRO A 731 6.70 65.99 -18.85
CA PRO A 731 5.70 66.94 -18.42
C PRO A 731 4.32 66.67 -19.02
N GLY A 732 3.29 66.68 -18.18
CA GLY A 732 1.94 66.22 -18.53
C GLY A 732 1.34 65.35 -17.43
N VAL A 733 0.21 64.72 -17.74
CA VAL A 733 -0.39 63.68 -16.89
C VAL A 733 0.31 62.37 -17.19
N ASN A 734 0.74 61.67 -16.14
CA ASN A 734 1.37 60.35 -16.20
C ASN A 734 0.59 59.41 -15.28
N THR A 735 0.66 58.11 -15.56
CA THR A 735 0.00 57.05 -14.79
C THR A 735 1.03 56.03 -14.34
N LEU A 736 0.92 55.55 -13.10
CA LEU A 736 1.63 54.37 -12.61
C LEU A 736 0.62 53.29 -12.25
N ARG A 737 1.01 52.04 -12.46
CA ARG A 737 0.33 50.86 -11.92
C ARG A 737 1.08 50.42 -10.65
N LEU A 738 0.33 50.17 -9.59
CA LEU A 738 0.81 49.69 -8.31
C LEU A 738 0.37 48.25 -8.15
N GLU A 739 1.27 47.40 -7.68
CA GLU A 739 1.00 45.99 -7.45
C GLU A 739 1.53 45.63 -6.06
N TYR A 740 0.63 45.53 -5.10
CA TYR A 740 0.92 44.99 -3.78
C TYR A 740 0.94 43.47 -3.87
N LEU A 741 2.07 42.87 -3.49
CA LEU A 741 2.31 41.44 -3.65
C LEU A 741 1.57 40.57 -2.61
N GLY A 742 0.98 41.19 -1.59
CA GLY A 742 0.35 40.47 -0.48
C GLY A 742 1.36 39.90 0.51
N THR A 743 0.84 39.27 1.57
CA THR A 743 1.60 38.52 2.58
C THR A 743 0.84 37.26 3.00
N GLY A 744 1.28 36.57 4.04
CA GLY A 744 0.50 35.47 4.66
C GLY A 744 -0.85 35.92 5.21
N PHE A 745 -0.99 37.20 5.56
CA PHE A 745 -2.20 37.76 6.17
C PHE A 745 -3.09 38.52 5.20
N PHE A 746 -2.51 39.06 4.12
CA PHE A 746 -3.16 40.04 3.25
C PHE A 746 -3.10 39.60 1.79
N ALA A 747 -4.25 39.64 1.11
CA ALA A 747 -4.34 39.31 -0.30
C ALA A 747 -3.61 40.37 -1.15
N PRO A 748 -2.99 39.99 -2.29
CA PRO A 748 -2.42 40.94 -3.23
C PRO A 748 -3.50 41.87 -3.79
N SER A 749 -3.11 43.06 -4.22
CA SER A 749 -4.03 44.00 -4.87
C SER A 749 -3.32 44.90 -5.86
N THR A 750 -4.08 45.40 -6.84
CA THR A 750 -3.57 46.33 -7.84
C THR A 750 -4.31 47.66 -7.77
N GLY A 751 -3.60 48.72 -8.14
CA GLY A 751 -4.14 50.08 -8.17
C GLY A 751 -3.46 50.92 -9.23
N THR A 752 -4.01 52.08 -9.51
CA THR A 752 -3.36 53.05 -10.40
C THR A 752 -3.31 54.42 -9.74
N VAL A 753 -2.26 55.18 -10.04
CA VAL A 753 -2.12 56.57 -9.61
C VAL A 753 -1.84 57.43 -10.83
N THR A 754 -2.60 58.52 -10.96
CA THR A 754 -2.35 59.54 -11.98
C THR A 754 -1.74 60.77 -11.32
N PHE A 755 -0.76 61.37 -11.96
CA PHE A 755 -0.05 62.53 -11.43
C PHE A 755 0.45 63.45 -12.53
N ARG A 756 0.71 64.71 -12.17
CA ARG A 756 1.13 65.73 -13.14
C ARG A 756 2.59 66.13 -12.92
N VAL A 757 3.38 66.03 -13.97
CA VAL A 757 4.74 66.60 -14.03
C VAL A 757 4.68 67.96 -14.71
N LEU A 758 5.12 69.00 -14.03
CA LEU A 758 5.20 70.37 -14.55
C LEU A 758 6.48 70.56 -15.38
N LYS A 759 6.42 71.43 -16.39
CA LYS A 759 7.61 71.85 -17.13
C LYS A 759 8.54 72.67 -16.23
N ALA A 760 9.85 72.50 -16.38
CA ALA A 760 10.82 73.33 -15.66
C ALA A 760 10.85 74.76 -16.19
N THR A 761 11.15 75.71 -15.31
CA THR A 761 11.22 77.13 -15.66
C THR A 761 12.66 77.53 -16.01
N PRO A 762 12.95 77.89 -17.27
CA PRO A 762 14.28 78.31 -17.66
C PRO A 762 14.52 79.81 -17.37
N LYS A 763 15.78 80.22 -17.35
CA LYS A 763 16.19 81.62 -17.30
C LYS A 763 16.70 82.08 -18.67
N VAL A 764 16.21 83.23 -19.15
CA VAL A 764 16.69 83.87 -20.40
C VAL A 764 17.70 84.95 -20.03
N LYS A 765 18.94 84.80 -20.48
CA LYS A 765 20.00 85.80 -20.40
C LYS A 765 20.21 86.41 -21.77
N VAL A 766 20.25 87.74 -21.84
CA VAL A 766 20.49 88.49 -23.07
C VAL A 766 21.73 89.32 -22.87
N ASN A 767 22.67 89.20 -23.81
CA ASN A 767 23.84 90.04 -23.88
C ASN A 767 23.76 90.87 -25.16
N VAL A 768 23.65 92.18 -25.00
CA VAL A 768 23.59 93.17 -26.07
C VAL A 768 24.12 94.50 -25.51
N PRO A 769 24.85 95.31 -26.30
CA PRO A 769 25.24 96.64 -25.89
C PRO A 769 24.03 97.50 -25.49
N SER A 770 24.18 98.31 -24.44
CA SER A 770 23.15 99.26 -24.00
C SER A 770 22.96 100.43 -24.97
N THR A 771 23.95 100.68 -25.83
CA THR A 771 23.94 101.68 -26.90
C THR A 771 24.40 101.03 -28.21
N ILE A 772 23.67 101.25 -29.29
CA ILE A 772 23.94 100.69 -30.63
C ILE A 772 23.95 101.83 -31.65
N ASP A 773 24.99 101.91 -32.47
CA ASP A 773 25.05 102.77 -33.65
C ASP A 773 24.20 102.15 -34.77
N ARG A 774 23.31 102.95 -35.38
CA ARG A 774 22.41 102.48 -36.43
C ARG A 774 23.14 102.01 -37.70
N SER A 775 24.37 102.48 -37.95
CA SER A 775 25.18 102.18 -39.14
C SER A 775 25.98 100.88 -39.04
N GLU A 776 26.33 100.42 -37.83
CA GLU A 776 27.19 99.25 -37.61
C GLU A 776 26.43 97.93 -37.47
N GLY A 777 25.11 98.01 -37.25
CA GLY A 777 24.30 96.85 -36.88
C GLY A 777 24.68 96.29 -35.50
N ALA A 778 23.83 95.47 -34.90
CA ALA A 778 24.15 94.85 -33.62
C ALA A 778 23.65 93.43 -33.52
N LYS A 779 24.38 92.60 -32.76
CA LYS A 779 24.03 91.21 -32.53
C LYS A 779 23.50 91.02 -31.11
N VAL A 780 22.24 90.62 -30.99
CA VAL A 780 21.62 90.24 -29.73
C VAL A 780 21.93 88.78 -29.46
N ARG A 781 22.82 88.52 -28.50
CA ARG A 781 23.18 87.15 -28.09
C ARG A 781 22.26 86.71 -26.97
N VAL A 782 21.46 85.67 -27.23
CA VAL A 782 20.54 85.11 -26.25
C VAL A 782 21.06 83.75 -25.77
N ARG A 783 21.11 83.55 -24.46
CA ARG A 783 21.35 82.25 -23.82
C ARG A 783 20.17 81.91 -22.93
N VAL A 784 19.57 80.76 -23.16
CA VAL A 784 18.53 80.18 -22.30
C VAL A 784 19.18 79.05 -21.50
N VAL A 785 19.08 79.12 -20.18
CA VAL A 785 19.64 78.14 -19.25
C VAL A 785 18.49 77.51 -18.48
N ALA A 786 18.41 76.18 -18.50
CA ALA A 786 17.48 75.43 -17.66
C ALA A 786 18.18 74.88 -16.42
N PRO A 787 17.45 74.68 -15.31
CA PRO A 787 17.98 74.02 -14.13
C PRO A 787 18.30 72.54 -14.40
N ASP A 788 19.06 71.92 -13.49
CA ASP A 788 19.23 70.46 -13.37
C ASP A 788 19.70 69.74 -14.65
N GLY A 789 20.45 70.44 -15.50
CA GLY A 789 21.00 69.91 -16.76
C GLY A 789 19.92 69.59 -17.81
N ILE A 790 18.72 70.15 -17.71
CA ILE A 790 17.63 69.90 -18.66
C ILE A 790 18.01 70.47 -20.04
N PRO A 791 17.93 69.68 -21.13
CA PRO A 791 18.27 70.16 -22.46
C PRO A 791 17.37 71.32 -22.91
N VAL A 792 18.00 72.44 -23.29
CA VAL A 792 17.29 73.62 -23.79
C VAL A 792 17.18 73.54 -25.31
N ARG A 793 15.96 73.31 -25.79
CA ARG A 793 15.60 73.26 -27.22
C ARG A 793 14.48 74.25 -27.54
N GLY A 794 14.22 74.56 -28.81
CA GLY A 794 13.10 75.40 -29.23
C GLY A 794 13.53 76.75 -29.82
N ARG A 795 12.68 77.77 -29.71
CA ARG A 795 12.87 79.07 -30.36
C ARG A 795 12.79 80.22 -29.36
N VAL A 796 13.49 81.30 -29.65
CA VAL A 796 13.37 82.59 -28.97
C VAL A 796 12.79 83.61 -29.94
N ARG A 797 11.89 84.45 -29.45
CA ARG A 797 11.35 85.61 -30.18
C ARG A 797 11.88 86.89 -29.56
N LEU A 798 12.53 87.71 -30.37
CA LEU A 798 12.93 89.07 -30.07
C LEU A 798 11.87 90.01 -30.63
N THR A 799 11.31 90.89 -29.80
CA THR A 799 10.32 91.89 -30.20
C THR A 799 10.77 93.26 -29.71
N VAL A 800 10.88 94.22 -30.63
CA VAL A 800 11.15 95.61 -30.28
C VAL A 800 9.82 96.27 -29.93
N MET A 801 9.62 96.63 -28.66
CA MET A 801 8.34 97.17 -28.19
C MET A 801 8.09 98.56 -28.78
N GLY A 802 6.85 98.82 -29.21
CA GLY A 802 6.47 100.08 -29.88
C GLY A 802 6.74 100.09 -31.39
N THR A 803 7.18 98.97 -31.98
CA THR A 803 7.33 98.80 -33.43
C THR A 803 6.71 97.47 -33.89
N ALA A 804 6.57 97.30 -35.21
CA ALA A 804 6.12 96.02 -35.81
C ALA A 804 7.25 94.97 -35.91
N GLN A 805 8.47 95.27 -35.47
CA GLN A 805 9.65 94.42 -35.69
C GLN A 805 9.71 93.27 -34.68
N SER A 806 9.68 92.03 -35.19
CA SER A 806 9.81 90.81 -34.39
C SER A 806 10.54 89.72 -35.16
N ILE A 807 11.62 89.17 -34.58
CA ILE A 807 12.44 88.11 -35.18
C ILE A 807 12.35 86.87 -34.30
N THR A 808 12.07 85.71 -34.89
CA THR A 808 12.08 84.42 -34.19
C THR A 808 13.24 83.57 -34.68
N ALA A 809 14.08 83.09 -33.78
CA ALA A 809 15.26 82.29 -34.12
C ALA A 809 15.32 80.99 -33.29
N ARG A 810 15.89 79.93 -33.87
CA ARG A 810 16.02 78.61 -33.23
C ARG A 810 17.28 78.58 -32.35
N LEU A 811 17.14 78.00 -31.16
CA LEU A 811 18.28 77.77 -30.26
C LEU A 811 19.10 76.57 -30.73
N SER A 812 20.42 76.69 -30.64
CA SER A 812 21.38 75.59 -30.71
C SER A 812 22.18 75.55 -29.41
N GLY A 813 22.15 74.42 -28.68
CA GLY A 813 22.81 74.30 -27.37
C GLY A 813 22.36 75.35 -26.34
N GLY A 814 21.08 75.74 -26.36
CA GLY A 814 20.54 76.79 -25.50
C GLY A 814 20.98 78.22 -25.86
N LYS A 815 21.65 78.44 -27.00
CA LYS A 815 22.14 79.76 -27.45
C LYS A 815 21.59 80.12 -28.82
N VAL A 816 21.47 81.41 -29.11
CA VAL A 816 21.23 81.95 -30.45
C VAL A 816 21.77 83.37 -30.55
N VAL A 817 22.22 83.77 -31.74
CA VAL A 817 22.60 85.15 -32.07
C VAL A 817 21.59 85.67 -33.09
N ILE A 818 21.01 86.84 -32.81
CA ILE A 818 19.98 87.46 -33.65
C ILE A 818 20.47 88.85 -34.04
N ASP A 819 20.47 89.17 -35.32
CA ASP A 819 20.78 90.53 -35.77
C ASP A 819 19.65 91.48 -35.35
N PHE A 820 20.02 92.62 -34.77
CA PHE A 820 19.09 93.63 -34.29
C PHE A 820 18.45 94.30 -35.52
N PRO A 821 17.11 94.36 -35.61
CA PRO A 821 16.45 94.90 -36.79
C PRO A 821 16.78 96.39 -36.97
N HIS A 822 16.94 96.84 -38.21
CA HIS A 822 17.09 98.26 -38.49
C HIS A 822 15.80 99.02 -38.14
N LEU A 823 15.94 100.07 -37.32
CA LEU A 823 14.82 100.92 -36.89
C LEU A 823 14.99 102.34 -37.47
N GLY A 824 13.90 102.91 -37.98
CA GLY A 824 13.91 104.21 -38.65
C GLY A 824 14.06 105.42 -37.71
N LYS A 825 13.73 105.29 -36.42
CA LYS A 825 13.81 106.37 -35.42
C LYS A 825 14.93 106.08 -34.41
N LEU A 826 15.62 107.13 -33.95
CA LEU A 826 16.61 107.03 -32.88
C LEU A 826 15.91 107.12 -31.51
N GLY A 827 16.52 106.55 -30.47
CA GLY A 827 16.00 106.61 -29.10
C GLY A 827 16.11 105.31 -28.33
N THR A 828 15.54 105.30 -27.12
CA THR A 828 15.56 104.14 -26.22
C THR A 828 14.44 103.16 -26.58
N TYR A 829 14.83 101.97 -27.02
CA TYR A 829 13.94 100.86 -27.30
C TYR A 829 13.95 99.84 -26.17
N ARG A 830 12.76 99.35 -25.80
CA ARG A 830 12.61 98.17 -24.93
C ARG A 830 12.51 96.94 -25.81
N VAL A 831 13.46 96.02 -25.65
CA VAL A 831 13.54 94.80 -26.46
C VAL A 831 13.15 93.62 -25.58
N LYS A 832 12.01 93.01 -25.90
CA LYS A 832 11.50 91.83 -25.20
C LYS A 832 12.04 90.58 -25.89
N VAL A 833 12.81 89.80 -25.15
CA VAL A 833 13.31 88.50 -25.60
C VAL A 833 12.54 87.41 -24.87
N LYS A 834 11.69 86.68 -25.59
CA LYS A 834 10.84 85.61 -25.04
C LYS A 834 11.28 84.25 -25.60
N TYR A 835 11.73 83.36 -24.73
CA TYR A 835 11.82 81.94 -25.04
C TYR A 835 10.41 81.34 -25.15
N LEU A 836 10.14 80.66 -26.27
CA LEU A 836 8.81 80.16 -26.61
C LEU A 836 8.46 78.81 -25.95
N GLY A 837 9.34 78.29 -25.08
CA GLY A 837 9.14 77.02 -24.40
C GLY A 837 9.59 75.81 -25.24
N SER A 838 9.47 74.63 -24.64
CA SER A 838 9.65 73.33 -25.28
C SER A 838 8.69 72.30 -24.65
N PRO A 839 8.70 71.02 -25.07
CA PRO A 839 8.01 69.97 -24.34
C PRO A 839 8.44 69.87 -22.87
N LEU A 840 9.70 70.22 -22.55
CA LEU A 840 10.28 70.09 -21.20
C LEU A 840 10.28 71.38 -20.38
N LEU A 841 10.23 72.55 -21.04
CA LEU A 841 10.46 73.85 -20.41
C LEU A 841 9.30 74.83 -20.65
N THR A 842 8.95 75.63 -19.64
CA THR A 842 7.98 76.72 -19.76
C THR A 842 8.52 77.86 -20.63
N THR A 843 7.65 78.79 -21.03
CA THR A 843 8.12 80.04 -21.65
C THR A 843 8.77 80.92 -20.61
N ALA A 844 9.86 81.60 -20.97
CA ALA A 844 10.50 82.59 -20.11
C ALA A 844 10.79 83.85 -20.92
N ARG A 845 10.88 85.01 -20.25
CA ARG A 845 11.12 86.29 -20.93
C ARG A 845 12.04 87.18 -20.12
N THR A 846 12.76 88.02 -20.82
CA THR A 846 13.46 89.17 -20.23
C THR A 846 13.28 90.39 -21.14
N ILE A 847 13.45 91.58 -20.59
CA ILE A 847 13.39 92.85 -21.32
C ILE A 847 14.69 93.57 -21.09
N VAL A 848 15.35 93.96 -22.17
CA VAL A 848 16.55 94.82 -22.13
C VAL A 848 16.22 96.17 -22.75
N ARG A 849 16.95 97.21 -22.34
CA ARG A 849 16.87 98.54 -22.95
C ARG A 849 18.06 98.74 -23.87
N ILE A 850 17.81 99.27 -25.05
CA ILE A 850 18.82 99.56 -26.05
C ILE A 850 18.61 100.99 -26.51
N ASN A 851 19.63 101.83 -26.39
CA ASN A 851 19.66 103.17 -26.95
C ASN A 851 20.20 103.09 -28.37
N LEU A 852 19.35 103.38 -29.37
CA LEU A 852 19.78 103.47 -30.76
C LEU A 852 20.21 104.91 -31.03
N VAL A 853 21.50 105.11 -31.29
CA VAL A 853 22.12 106.42 -31.55
C VAL A 853 22.59 106.51 -33.00
N ARG A 854 22.91 107.73 -33.44
CA ARG A 854 23.37 107.99 -34.80
C ARG A 854 24.84 107.69 -34.95
#